data_AF-A0A151SHT9-F1
#
_entry.id   AF-A0A151SHT9-F1
#
_cell.length_a   1.000
_cell.length_b   1.000
_cell.length_c   1.000
_cell.angle_alpha   90.00
_cell.angle_beta   90.00
_cell.angle_gamma   90.00
#
_symmetry.space_group_name_H-M   'P 1'
#
loop_
_entity.id
_entity.type
_entity.pdbx_description
1 polymer ?
#
loop_
_entity_poly.entity_id
_entity_poly.type
_entity_poly.pdbx_seq_one_letter_code
_entity_poly.pdbx_strand_id
1 'polypeptide(L)'
;MKGDIIRFITEFHSYGKLPKGTNSAFITLIPKNDNLQHLREYRPISLVGCMYKILSKILANRLKKVLPDVIDDRQSAFLEGRNLLNKEFEMHRGLRQGDPLAPFLYIVVAEGLTGMMREATEKKLFNGVKVGKDQVDITLVQYADDTIFLGTASINNIMAIKSMLRCFEVVSGLKVNFHKSRFGAVGVKRNLVESYAHLLNCKLIQIPFIYLGMPIGANPRKETMWQPIVLKARKKLSTWSSKTLSMAGRACLINSVLTSLPLFYLSFYKIPKKVERKLKSIQRRFLWGCKEGEQKISWVSWDKLTQPKEYGGLGIKNITMFNEALLAKWRWNLFHYPNTLWGRVVRSKYGGCANLCSEATTNSDSIRWRDLLKVCGSGSEDRWFDRLIKWKIGDGTKVRFWLDNWVGDECLTNTYHRLFSISEQKFHLIVDMGYWIQERWVWQFQWRRNWFEWERNQEQSLMDDLRNVILHKNHQDSWIWLLEATGIFSVNSTYNHITTHRSGAEMDSKFKKIWKTRVPPKVQIFVWRLLHKGIPTVENLLKRNIVLGSQELLCVFCKTEVESTPHIICSCPLVDAIWKQWLRSIDCPAPLPHLIEQHFCFIPASLESKSEVEKWRVIWSATSWCIWRHRNACVFDGEIFNLDKLNKEVLFFAWSWLNILDKSFNYTFSQWSINPGQCIRG
;
A
#
# COMPACT_ATOMS: atom_id res chain seq x y z
N MET A 1 11.89 -4.59 37.04
CA MET A 1 11.47 -5.02 35.69
C MET A 1 12.63 -5.27 34.72
N LYS A 2 13.46 -4.29 34.33
CA LYS A 2 14.60 -4.54 33.40
C LYS A 2 15.60 -5.56 33.94
N GLY A 3 15.99 -5.45 35.21
CA GLY A 3 16.91 -6.38 35.87
C GLY A 3 16.38 -7.82 35.92
N ASP A 4 15.09 -7.98 36.21
CA ASP A 4 14.43 -9.29 36.30
C ASP A 4 14.36 -10.01 34.94
N ILE A 5 14.11 -9.26 33.86
CA ILE A 5 14.12 -9.79 32.49
C ILE A 5 15.53 -10.26 32.11
N ILE A 6 16.56 -9.45 32.41
CA ILE A 6 17.94 -9.81 32.09
C ILE A 6 18.36 -11.06 32.87
N ARG A 7 18.08 -11.12 34.18
CA ARG A 7 18.37 -12.30 35.00
C ARG A 7 17.71 -13.56 34.44
N PHE A 8 16.42 -13.49 34.10
CA PHE A 8 15.69 -14.61 33.49
C PHE A 8 16.33 -15.10 32.18
N ILE A 9 16.73 -14.18 31.30
CA ILE A 9 17.38 -14.55 30.03
C ILE A 9 18.77 -15.14 30.26
N THR A 10 19.55 -14.59 31.19
CA THR A 10 20.88 -15.12 31.53
C THR A 10 20.79 -16.51 32.15
N GLU A 11 19.86 -16.74 33.08
CA GLU A 11 19.61 -18.06 33.65
C GLU A 11 19.20 -19.09 32.58
N PHE A 12 18.28 -18.72 31.69
CA PHE A 12 17.91 -19.58 30.57
C PHE A 12 19.11 -19.89 29.67
N HIS A 13 19.93 -18.88 29.37
CA HIS A 13 21.12 -19.05 28.53
C HIS A 13 22.16 -19.97 29.14
N SER A 14 22.41 -19.85 30.44
CA SER A 14 23.42 -20.66 31.14
C SER A 14 22.97 -22.09 31.41
N TYR A 15 21.69 -22.31 31.70
CA TYR A 15 21.19 -23.61 32.19
C TYR A 15 20.25 -24.34 31.21
N GLY A 16 19.75 -23.66 30.17
CA GLY A 16 18.81 -24.23 29.20
C GLY A 16 17.45 -24.63 29.77
N LYS A 17 17.10 -24.18 30.99
CA LYS A 17 15.87 -24.55 31.70
C LYS A 17 14.94 -23.36 31.87
N LEU A 18 13.64 -23.60 31.69
CA LEU A 18 12.59 -22.64 31.99
C LEU A 18 12.17 -22.75 33.47
N PRO A 19 12.04 -21.64 34.21
CA PRO A 19 11.41 -21.62 35.52
C PRO A 19 10.00 -22.21 35.49
N LYS A 20 9.61 -22.90 36.58
CA LYS A 20 8.27 -23.50 36.73
C LYS A 20 7.19 -22.42 36.58
N GLY A 21 6.11 -22.73 35.89
CA GLY A 21 5.00 -21.80 35.64
C GLY A 21 5.22 -20.81 34.49
N THR A 22 6.45 -20.54 34.05
CA THR A 22 6.69 -19.67 32.88
C THR A 22 6.09 -20.24 31.59
N ASN A 23 5.88 -21.56 31.57
CA ASN A 23 5.30 -22.29 30.45
C ASN A 23 3.77 -22.45 30.51
N SER A 24 3.07 -21.88 31.51
CA SER A 24 1.61 -21.91 31.57
C SER A 24 0.99 -20.97 30.54
N ALA A 25 -0.13 -21.36 29.92
CA ALA A 25 -0.87 -20.54 28.98
C ALA A 25 -2.37 -20.63 29.25
N PHE A 26 -3.06 -19.51 29.06
CA PHE A 26 -4.53 -19.47 29.08
C PHE A 26 -5.07 -19.71 27.68
N ILE A 27 -6.06 -20.58 27.51
CA ILE A 27 -6.65 -20.88 26.21
C ILE A 27 -7.94 -20.08 26.05
N THR A 28 -8.03 -19.29 24.99
CA THR A 28 -9.24 -18.56 24.60
C THR A 28 -9.72 -19.01 23.22
N LEU A 29 -11.04 -19.11 23.00
CA LEU A 29 -11.63 -19.54 21.74
C LEU A 29 -12.08 -18.33 20.91
N ILE A 30 -11.62 -18.23 19.66
CA ILE A 30 -12.03 -17.18 18.71
C ILE A 30 -12.80 -17.78 17.53
N PRO A 31 -13.96 -17.24 17.14
CA PRO A 31 -14.74 -17.78 16.03
C PRO A 31 -13.99 -17.74 14.67
N LYS A 32 -14.03 -18.84 13.91
CA LYS A 32 -13.46 -18.94 12.54
C LYS A 32 -14.34 -18.26 11.50
N ASN A 33 -15.66 -18.29 11.70
CA ASN A 33 -16.70 -17.79 10.80
C ASN A 33 -17.78 -17.04 11.59
N ASP A 34 -18.58 -16.21 10.91
CA ASP A 34 -19.64 -15.40 11.54
C ASP A 34 -20.82 -16.25 12.07
N ASN A 35 -21.07 -17.43 11.47
CA ASN A 35 -22.14 -18.35 11.85
C ASN A 35 -21.51 -19.64 12.37
N LEU A 36 -21.64 -19.90 13.66
CA LEU A 36 -21.01 -21.03 14.34
C LEU A 36 -22.08 -22.03 14.77
N GLN A 37 -21.94 -23.28 14.34
CA GLN A 37 -22.80 -24.41 14.71
C GLN A 37 -22.01 -25.47 15.51
N HIS A 38 -20.68 -25.48 15.41
CA HIS A 38 -19.85 -26.50 16.07
C HIS A 38 -18.60 -25.93 16.73
N LEU A 39 -18.13 -26.58 17.81
CA LEU A 39 -16.91 -26.19 18.54
C LEU A 39 -15.66 -26.15 17.64
N ARG A 40 -15.61 -27.03 16.62
CA ARG A 40 -14.54 -27.08 15.61
C ARG A 40 -14.42 -25.80 14.78
N GLU A 41 -15.43 -24.94 14.83
CA GLU A 41 -15.48 -23.65 14.15
C GLU A 41 -14.90 -22.52 15.01
N TYR A 42 -14.39 -22.82 16.20
CA TYR A 42 -13.56 -21.91 16.99
C TYR A 42 -12.06 -22.20 16.79
N ARG A 43 -11.21 -21.19 16.96
CA ARG A 43 -9.75 -21.25 17.02
C ARG A 43 -9.32 -21.08 18.47
N PRO A 44 -8.66 -22.06 19.11
CA PRO A 44 -8.03 -21.84 20.39
C PRO A 44 -6.76 -20.99 20.23
N ILE A 45 -6.61 -19.96 21.07
CA ILE A 45 -5.40 -19.14 21.16
C ILE A 45 -4.80 -19.35 22.54
N SER A 46 -3.51 -19.70 22.56
CA SER A 46 -2.74 -19.80 23.79
C SER A 46 -2.16 -18.44 24.15
N LEU A 47 -2.75 -17.80 25.16
CA LEU A 47 -2.21 -16.58 25.76
C LEU A 47 -1.05 -16.97 26.69
N VAL A 48 0.16 -16.94 26.12
CA VAL A 48 1.40 -17.22 26.85
C VAL A 48 1.90 -15.98 27.60
N GLY A 49 2.54 -16.21 28.75
CA GLY A 49 3.12 -15.16 29.59
C GLY A 49 4.17 -14.30 28.86
N CYS A 50 4.31 -13.04 29.28
CA CYS A 50 5.19 -12.06 28.64
C CYS A 50 6.67 -12.46 28.66
N MET A 51 7.17 -13.04 29.75
CA MET A 51 8.57 -13.48 29.88
C MET A 51 8.93 -14.55 28.84
N TYR A 52 8.06 -15.54 28.66
CA TYR A 52 8.24 -16.56 27.62
C TYR A 52 8.17 -15.94 26.22
N LYS A 53 7.25 -15.01 25.95
CA LYS A 53 7.16 -14.34 24.65
C LYS A 53 8.44 -13.57 24.29
N ILE A 54 9.08 -12.93 25.25
CA ILE A 54 10.37 -12.26 25.06
C ILE A 54 11.43 -13.28 24.64
N LEU A 55 11.57 -14.37 25.39
CA LEU A 55 12.53 -15.43 25.08
C LEU A 55 12.27 -16.07 23.72
N SER A 56 11.02 -16.47 23.45
CA SER A 56 10.59 -17.04 22.17
C SER A 56 10.92 -16.09 21.01
N LYS A 57 10.68 -14.78 21.18
CA LYS A 57 11.01 -13.79 20.15
C LYS A 57 12.52 -13.67 19.91
N ILE A 58 13.34 -13.76 20.96
CA ILE A 58 14.81 -13.80 20.84
C ILE A 58 15.24 -15.03 20.03
N LEU A 59 14.73 -16.22 20.36
CA LEU A 59 15.04 -17.46 19.65
C LEU A 59 14.58 -17.41 18.19
N ALA A 60 13.36 -16.94 17.94
CA ALA A 60 12.81 -16.76 16.60
C ALA A 60 13.68 -15.80 15.75
N ASN A 61 14.14 -14.69 16.34
CA ASN A 61 15.02 -13.75 15.65
C ASN A 61 16.41 -14.34 15.35
N ARG A 62 16.91 -15.27 16.18
CA ARG A 62 18.16 -16.00 15.89
C ARG A 62 17.96 -17.01 14.76
N LEU A 63 16.91 -17.83 14.83
CA LEU A 63 16.58 -18.79 13.77
C LEU A 63 16.36 -18.11 12.42
N LYS A 64 15.68 -16.97 12.40
CA LYS A 64 15.44 -16.17 11.19
C LYS A 64 16.70 -15.87 10.39
N LYS A 65 17.87 -15.78 11.04
CA LYS A 65 19.16 -15.52 10.37
C LYS A 65 19.68 -16.72 9.57
N VAL A 66 19.32 -17.94 9.97
CA VAL A 66 19.87 -19.20 9.40
C VAL A 66 18.86 -19.88 8.47
N LEU A 67 17.56 -19.64 8.68
CA LEU A 67 16.50 -20.26 7.88
C LEU A 67 16.62 -20.05 6.36
N PRO A 68 17.08 -18.90 5.82
CA PRO A 68 17.26 -18.74 4.37
C PRO A 68 18.23 -19.74 3.74
N ASP A 69 19.21 -20.24 4.51
CA ASP A 69 20.23 -21.18 4.04
C ASP A 69 19.80 -22.65 4.19
N VAL A 70 18.83 -22.91 5.07
CA VAL A 70 18.35 -24.27 5.39
C VAL A 70 17.06 -24.62 4.65
N ILE A 71 16.19 -23.64 4.43
CA ILE A 71 14.84 -23.86 3.87
C ILE A 71 14.84 -23.65 2.37
N ASP A 72 14.27 -24.61 1.65
CA ASP A 72 14.18 -24.62 0.19
C ASP A 72 13.43 -23.40 -0.38
N ASP A 73 13.70 -23.04 -1.63
CA ASP A 73 13.05 -21.92 -2.31
C ASP A 73 11.56 -22.15 -2.64
N ARG A 74 11.08 -23.40 -2.50
CA ARG A 74 9.67 -23.82 -2.67
C ARG A 74 8.77 -23.49 -1.48
N GLN A 75 9.32 -23.23 -0.29
CA GLN A 75 8.56 -22.82 0.89
C GLN A 75 8.46 -21.28 0.96
N SER A 76 7.22 -20.77 1.00
CA SER A 76 6.95 -19.34 0.87
C SER A 76 6.37 -18.67 2.12
N ALA A 77 6.05 -19.43 3.16
CA ALA A 77 5.50 -18.91 4.42
C ALA A 77 6.59 -18.48 5.42
N PHE A 78 6.29 -17.47 6.25
CA PHE A 78 7.05 -16.97 7.42
C PHE A 78 8.55 -16.63 7.26
N LEU A 79 9.08 -16.54 6.03
CA LEU A 79 10.46 -16.13 5.74
C LEU A 79 10.55 -14.66 5.29
N GLU A 80 11.62 -13.96 5.65
CA GLU A 80 11.83 -12.56 5.24
C GLU A 80 11.96 -12.43 3.72
N GLY A 81 11.27 -11.46 3.12
CA GLY A 81 11.21 -11.32 1.66
C GLY A 81 10.18 -12.23 0.94
N ARG A 82 9.55 -13.19 1.65
CA ARG A 82 8.50 -14.07 1.12
C ARG A 82 7.18 -13.79 1.89
N ASN A 83 6.20 -13.15 1.25
CA ASN A 83 5.00 -12.59 1.92
C ASN A 83 3.71 -13.42 1.69
N LEU A 84 2.97 -13.76 2.77
CA LEU A 84 1.61 -13.26 3.20
C LEU A 84 0.73 -14.29 3.99
N LEU A 85 0.73 -14.14 5.34
CA LEU A 85 -0.32 -14.34 6.39
C LEU A 85 -1.08 -15.68 6.60
N ASN A 86 -1.48 -15.89 7.86
CA ASN A 86 -1.58 -17.17 8.60
C ASN A 86 -2.99 -17.85 8.64
N LYS A 87 -3.01 -19.17 8.90
CA LYS A 87 -4.17 -19.97 9.36
C LYS A 87 -3.73 -21.10 10.31
N GLU A 88 -4.58 -21.49 11.27
CA GLU A 88 -4.26 -22.51 12.29
C GLU A 88 -5.52 -23.27 12.82
N PHE A 89 -5.27 -24.40 13.50
CA PHE A 89 -6.14 -25.54 13.89
C PHE A 89 -5.82 -26.05 15.33
N GLU A 90 -6.58 -27.01 15.88
CA GLU A 90 -6.48 -27.53 17.27
C GLU A 90 -5.38 -28.60 17.50
N MET A 91 -4.78 -28.67 18.71
CA MET A 91 -3.80 -29.73 19.04
C MET A 91 -3.76 -30.19 20.51
N HIS A 92 -3.59 -31.52 20.65
CA HIS A 92 -3.09 -32.23 21.83
C HIS A 92 -1.60 -32.63 21.70
N ARG A 93 -1.00 -32.45 20.51
CA ARG A 93 0.44 -32.55 20.17
C ARG A 93 0.79 -31.44 19.17
N GLY A 94 1.86 -30.66 19.42
CA GLY A 94 2.44 -29.66 18.49
C GLY A 94 2.61 -28.25 19.09
N LEU A 95 3.10 -27.31 18.27
CA LEU A 95 3.54 -25.95 18.64
C LEU A 95 2.40 -24.95 18.97
N ARG A 96 2.68 -23.97 19.84
CA ARG A 96 1.67 -23.06 20.43
C ARG A 96 1.17 -22.00 19.46
N GLN A 97 -0.14 -21.96 19.26
CA GLN A 97 -0.82 -20.91 18.51
C GLN A 97 -0.70 -19.55 19.20
N GLY A 98 0.00 -18.59 18.56
CA GLY A 98 0.31 -17.28 19.12
C GLY A 98 1.73 -17.15 19.70
N ASP A 99 2.53 -18.22 19.65
CA ASP A 99 3.95 -18.22 20.01
C ASP A 99 4.81 -17.73 18.82
N PRO A 100 5.67 -16.70 18.98
CA PRO A 100 6.56 -16.22 17.93
C PRO A 100 7.49 -17.27 17.30
N LEU A 101 7.81 -18.35 18.03
CA LEU A 101 8.74 -19.41 17.60
C LEU A 101 8.06 -20.52 16.80
N ALA A 102 6.78 -20.79 17.09
CA ALA A 102 6.02 -21.90 16.52
C ALA A 102 6.02 -21.95 14.98
N PRO A 103 5.80 -20.85 14.24
CA PRO A 103 5.79 -20.90 12.78
C PRO A 103 7.13 -21.35 12.16
N PHE A 104 8.25 -20.95 12.77
CA PHE A 104 9.58 -21.29 12.29
C PHE A 104 9.90 -22.77 12.50
N LEU A 105 9.54 -23.31 13.66
CA LEU A 105 9.72 -24.74 13.95
C LEU A 105 8.83 -25.59 13.03
N TYR A 106 7.61 -25.13 12.72
CA TYR A 106 6.76 -25.81 11.75
C TYR A 106 7.39 -25.88 10.36
N ILE A 107 7.99 -24.77 9.88
CA ILE A 107 8.68 -24.74 8.59
C ILE A 107 9.84 -25.75 8.53
N VAL A 108 10.61 -25.88 9.61
CA VAL A 108 11.71 -26.86 9.68
C VAL A 108 11.18 -28.29 9.52
N VAL A 109 10.04 -28.61 10.13
CA VAL A 109 9.39 -29.92 9.93
C VAL A 109 8.87 -30.08 8.50
N ALA A 110 8.26 -29.04 7.94
CA ALA A 110 7.75 -29.04 6.57
C ALA A 110 8.86 -29.20 5.51
N GLU A 111 10.07 -28.69 5.78
CA GLU A 111 11.26 -28.89 4.93
C GLU A 111 11.59 -30.37 4.75
N GLY A 112 11.29 -31.23 5.72
CA GLY A 112 11.46 -32.68 5.57
C GLY A 112 10.66 -33.27 4.40
N LEU A 113 9.46 -32.74 4.14
CA LEU A 113 8.66 -33.15 2.96
C LEU A 113 9.28 -32.64 1.65
N THR A 114 9.81 -31.42 1.66
CA THR A 114 10.53 -30.87 0.50
C THR A 114 11.81 -31.64 0.21
N GLY A 115 12.54 -32.04 1.24
CA GLY A 115 13.71 -32.91 1.14
C GLY A 115 13.38 -34.27 0.52
N MET A 116 12.30 -34.93 0.97
CA MET A 116 11.82 -36.17 0.34
C MET A 116 11.46 -35.99 -1.14
N MET A 117 10.85 -34.86 -1.51
CA MET A 117 10.55 -34.57 -2.90
C MET A 117 11.81 -34.34 -3.74
N ARG A 118 12.83 -33.65 -3.21
CA ARG A 118 14.14 -33.48 -3.88
C ARG A 118 14.75 -34.84 -4.20
N GLU A 119 14.84 -35.70 -3.19
CA GLU A 119 15.38 -37.05 -3.31
C GLU A 119 14.60 -37.91 -4.33
N ALA A 120 13.27 -37.86 -4.30
CA ALA A 120 12.42 -38.58 -5.24
C ALA A 120 12.61 -38.11 -6.68
N THR A 121 12.86 -36.82 -6.88
CA THR A 121 13.11 -36.23 -8.20
C THR A 121 14.51 -36.60 -8.71
N GLU A 122 15.54 -36.51 -7.85
CA GLU A 122 16.92 -36.90 -8.17
C GLU A 122 17.02 -38.38 -8.56
N LYS A 123 16.31 -39.26 -7.83
CA LYS A 123 16.20 -40.69 -8.13
C LYS A 123 15.24 -41.02 -9.29
N LYS A 124 14.67 -40.02 -9.96
CA LYS A 124 13.70 -40.18 -11.06
C LYS A 124 12.45 -40.99 -10.69
N LEU A 125 12.12 -41.08 -9.40
CA LEU A 125 10.90 -41.70 -8.89
C LEU A 125 9.68 -40.78 -9.07
N PHE A 126 9.93 -39.46 -9.15
CA PHE A 126 8.91 -38.45 -9.42
C PHE A 126 9.35 -37.54 -10.57
N ASN A 127 8.45 -37.32 -11.54
CA ASN A 127 8.68 -36.44 -12.69
C ASN A 127 7.84 -35.16 -12.56
N GLY A 128 8.52 -34.03 -12.33
CA GLY A 128 7.89 -32.72 -12.23
C GLY A 128 7.41 -32.14 -13.57
N VAL A 129 6.84 -30.94 -13.49
CA VAL A 129 6.42 -30.16 -14.66
C VAL A 129 7.55 -29.21 -15.06
N LYS A 130 8.09 -29.40 -16.27
CA LYS A 130 9.14 -28.52 -16.82
C LYS A 130 8.54 -27.30 -17.52
N VAL A 131 9.06 -26.11 -17.22
CA VAL A 131 8.52 -24.84 -17.73
C VAL A 131 9.58 -23.99 -18.43
N GLY A 132 9.21 -23.49 -19.61
CA GLY A 132 9.98 -22.53 -20.40
C GLY A 132 11.20 -23.13 -21.13
N LYS A 133 12.05 -22.28 -21.69
CA LYS A 133 13.23 -22.68 -22.48
C LYS A 133 14.27 -23.40 -21.63
N ASP A 134 14.50 -22.92 -20.41
CA ASP A 134 15.47 -23.49 -19.48
C ASP A 134 14.94 -24.75 -18.77
N GLN A 135 13.73 -25.23 -19.15
CA GLN A 135 13.12 -26.46 -18.62
C GLN A 135 13.10 -26.51 -17.08
N VAL A 136 12.72 -25.40 -16.44
CA VAL A 136 12.69 -25.27 -14.98
C VAL A 136 11.71 -26.28 -14.42
N ASP A 137 12.21 -27.20 -13.60
CA ASP A 137 11.40 -28.28 -13.04
C ASP A 137 10.62 -27.81 -11.80
N ILE A 138 9.30 -27.99 -11.83
CA ILE A 138 8.39 -27.63 -10.74
C ILE A 138 7.69 -28.89 -10.24
N THR A 139 8.02 -29.27 -9.01
CA THR A 139 7.52 -30.50 -8.37
C THR A 139 6.61 -30.22 -7.17
N LEU A 140 6.96 -29.22 -6.35
CA LEU A 140 6.30 -28.91 -5.10
C LEU A 140 6.27 -27.41 -4.85
N VAL A 141 5.12 -26.89 -4.40
CA VAL A 141 4.97 -25.51 -3.92
C VAL A 141 4.27 -25.54 -2.56
N GLN A 142 4.85 -24.86 -1.57
CA GLN A 142 4.32 -24.86 -0.21
C GLN A 142 4.11 -23.46 0.34
N TYR A 143 3.00 -23.31 1.05
CA TYR A 143 2.74 -22.18 1.93
C TYR A 143 2.26 -22.73 3.29
N ALA A 144 3.20 -22.87 4.22
CA ALA A 144 2.95 -23.54 5.50
C ALA A 144 2.36 -24.96 5.29
N ASP A 145 1.14 -25.23 5.74
CA ASP A 145 0.42 -26.49 5.59
C ASP A 145 -0.21 -26.67 4.20
N ASP A 146 -0.56 -25.57 3.52
CA ASP A 146 -1.11 -25.60 2.18
C ASP A 146 -0.01 -26.00 1.16
N THR A 147 -0.06 -27.26 0.70
CA THR A 147 0.94 -27.87 -0.22
C THR A 147 0.31 -28.24 -1.56
N ILE A 148 0.98 -27.88 -2.67
CA ILE A 148 0.61 -28.28 -4.03
C ILE A 148 1.72 -29.14 -4.64
N PHE A 149 1.35 -30.34 -5.07
CA PHE A 149 2.19 -31.22 -5.89
C PHE A 149 1.91 -30.99 -7.37
N LEU A 150 2.98 -30.89 -8.18
CA LEU A 150 2.92 -30.69 -9.62
C LEU A 150 3.79 -31.75 -10.29
N GLY A 151 3.23 -32.51 -11.24
CA GLY A 151 3.99 -33.52 -11.95
C GLY A 151 3.27 -34.01 -13.20
N THR A 152 3.95 -34.82 -14.00
CA THR A 152 3.35 -35.48 -15.16
C THR A 152 2.27 -36.47 -14.72
N ALA A 153 1.25 -36.65 -15.56
CA ALA A 153 0.14 -37.55 -15.26
C ALA A 153 0.54 -39.02 -15.46
N SER A 154 1.18 -39.62 -14.46
CA SER A 154 1.61 -41.01 -14.47
C SER A 154 1.25 -41.71 -13.15
N ILE A 155 0.98 -43.02 -13.23
CA ILE A 155 0.72 -43.84 -12.04
C ILE A 155 1.91 -43.84 -11.07
N ASN A 156 3.15 -43.81 -11.61
CA ASN A 156 4.37 -43.75 -10.82
C ASN A 156 4.41 -42.49 -9.94
N ASN A 157 4.08 -41.32 -10.51
CA ASN A 157 4.01 -40.08 -9.74
C ASN A 157 2.94 -40.13 -8.64
N ILE A 158 1.78 -40.73 -8.94
CA ILE A 158 0.69 -40.88 -7.96
C ILE A 158 1.12 -41.77 -6.80
N MET A 159 1.76 -42.90 -7.10
CA MET A 159 2.30 -43.82 -6.08
C MET A 159 3.42 -43.16 -5.27
N ALA A 160 4.32 -42.41 -5.91
CA ALA A 160 5.36 -41.66 -5.24
C ALA A 160 4.76 -40.63 -4.24
N ILE A 161 3.75 -39.85 -4.65
CA ILE A 161 3.05 -38.92 -3.76
C ILE A 161 2.45 -39.67 -2.56
N LYS A 162 1.73 -40.77 -2.82
CA LYS A 162 1.09 -41.56 -1.76
C LYS A 162 2.10 -42.10 -0.75
N SER A 163 3.22 -42.67 -1.23
CA SER A 163 4.29 -43.19 -0.39
C SER A 163 4.98 -42.07 0.40
N MET A 164 5.33 -40.94 -0.23
CA MET A 164 5.94 -39.80 0.44
C MET A 164 5.05 -39.23 1.55
N LEU A 165 3.76 -39.03 1.28
CA LEU A 165 2.82 -38.54 2.27
C LEU A 165 2.69 -39.51 3.46
N ARG A 166 2.69 -40.82 3.20
CA ARG A 166 2.63 -41.83 4.26
C ARG A 166 3.91 -41.85 5.11
N CYS A 167 5.08 -41.83 4.48
CA CYS A 167 6.35 -41.75 5.19
C CYS A 167 6.44 -40.47 6.03
N PHE A 168 6.04 -39.33 5.46
CA PHE A 168 6.02 -38.06 6.18
C PHE A 168 5.05 -38.09 7.36
N GLU A 169 3.86 -38.68 7.22
CA GLU A 169 2.91 -38.84 8.33
C GLU A 169 3.50 -39.67 9.48
N VAL A 170 4.19 -40.78 9.15
CA VAL A 170 4.81 -41.67 10.15
C VAL A 170 5.94 -40.97 10.89
N VAL A 171 6.80 -40.23 10.18
CA VAL A 171 7.98 -39.58 10.76
C VAL A 171 7.63 -38.30 11.53
N SER A 172 6.79 -37.43 10.94
CA SER A 172 6.46 -36.12 11.52
C SER A 172 5.32 -36.18 12.54
N GLY A 173 4.48 -37.21 12.47
CA GLY A 173 3.20 -37.28 13.19
C GLY A 173 2.10 -36.35 12.63
N LEU A 174 2.35 -35.63 11.53
CA LEU A 174 1.37 -34.77 10.86
C LEU A 174 0.47 -35.59 9.93
N LYS A 175 -0.85 -35.41 10.07
CA LYS A 175 -1.85 -36.13 9.25
C LYS A 175 -2.36 -35.28 8.10
N VAL A 176 -2.44 -35.88 6.92
CA VAL A 176 -3.03 -35.24 5.73
C VAL A 176 -4.55 -35.17 5.88
N ASN A 177 -5.12 -33.99 5.59
CA ASN A 177 -6.58 -33.81 5.58
C ASN A 177 -7.16 -34.14 4.19
N PHE A 178 -7.36 -35.43 3.92
CA PHE A 178 -7.89 -35.93 2.65
C PHE A 178 -9.26 -35.35 2.25
N HIS A 179 -10.09 -34.95 3.21
CA HIS A 179 -11.38 -34.29 2.92
C HIS A 179 -11.22 -32.88 2.32
N LYS A 180 -10.12 -32.19 2.65
CA LYS A 180 -9.77 -30.88 2.09
C LYS A 180 -8.87 -30.99 0.86
N SER A 181 -8.10 -32.06 0.75
CA SER A 181 -7.23 -32.34 -0.40
C SER A 181 -8.03 -32.58 -1.67
N ARG A 182 -7.52 -32.05 -2.78
CA ARG A 182 -8.14 -32.16 -4.10
C ARG A 182 -7.11 -32.53 -5.16
N PHE A 183 -7.53 -33.32 -6.14
CA PHE A 183 -6.70 -33.77 -7.25
C PHE A 183 -7.29 -33.32 -8.60
N GLY A 184 -6.42 -32.95 -9.54
CA GLY A 184 -6.81 -32.72 -10.92
C GLY A 184 -5.65 -32.85 -11.88
N ALA A 185 -6.00 -33.06 -13.15
CA ALA A 185 -5.05 -33.11 -14.24
C ALA A 185 -5.61 -32.37 -15.45
N VAL A 186 -4.73 -31.81 -16.28
CA VAL A 186 -5.05 -31.12 -17.52
C VAL A 186 -4.59 -31.97 -18.69
N GLY A 187 -5.43 -32.13 -19.71
CA GLY A 187 -5.10 -32.93 -20.90
C GLY A 187 -5.17 -34.45 -20.69
N VAL A 188 -5.86 -34.92 -19.64
CA VAL A 188 -6.00 -36.34 -19.30
C VAL A 188 -7.47 -36.76 -19.37
N LYS A 189 -7.73 -38.00 -19.83
CA LYS A 189 -9.09 -38.57 -19.87
C LYS A 189 -9.71 -38.63 -18.47
N ARG A 190 -10.97 -38.24 -18.35
CA ARG A 190 -11.69 -38.11 -17.07
C ARG A 190 -11.64 -39.38 -16.20
N ASN A 191 -11.85 -40.55 -16.79
CA ASN A 191 -11.81 -41.83 -16.06
C ASN A 191 -10.47 -42.08 -15.36
N LEU A 192 -9.35 -41.67 -15.98
CA LEU A 192 -8.01 -41.81 -15.40
C LEU A 192 -7.77 -40.79 -14.28
N VAL A 193 -8.33 -39.59 -14.39
CA VAL A 193 -8.27 -38.59 -13.31
C VAL A 193 -9.07 -39.06 -12.09
N GLU A 194 -10.23 -39.68 -12.33
CA GLU A 194 -11.07 -40.29 -11.28
C GLU A 194 -10.36 -41.44 -10.57
N SER A 195 -9.70 -42.34 -11.32
CA SER A 195 -8.94 -43.44 -10.71
C SER A 195 -7.74 -42.94 -9.89
N TYR A 196 -6.99 -41.94 -10.37
CA TYR A 196 -5.90 -41.33 -9.61
C TYR A 196 -6.37 -40.60 -8.35
N ALA A 197 -7.50 -39.89 -8.43
CA ALA A 197 -8.11 -39.26 -7.26
C ALA A 197 -8.53 -40.28 -6.21
N HIS A 198 -9.09 -41.42 -6.64
CA HIS A 198 -9.45 -42.52 -5.76
C HIS A 198 -8.22 -43.12 -5.07
N LEU A 199 -7.13 -43.36 -5.80
CA LEU A 199 -5.87 -43.88 -5.24
C LEU A 199 -5.27 -42.97 -4.16
N LEU A 200 -5.40 -41.65 -4.33
CA LEU A 200 -4.93 -40.63 -3.37
C LEU A 200 -5.95 -40.30 -2.27
N ASN A 201 -7.12 -40.95 -2.25
CA ASN A 201 -8.21 -40.65 -1.33
C ASN A 201 -8.65 -39.16 -1.37
N CYS A 202 -8.58 -38.51 -2.54
CA CYS A 202 -8.86 -37.08 -2.72
C CYS A 202 -10.13 -36.83 -3.53
N LYS A 203 -10.75 -35.66 -3.35
CA LYS A 203 -11.84 -35.19 -4.23
C LYS A 203 -11.29 -34.64 -5.53
N LEU A 204 -12.08 -34.69 -6.61
CA LEU A 204 -11.73 -34.02 -7.86
C LEU A 204 -11.74 -32.49 -7.69
N ILE A 205 -10.75 -31.83 -8.29
CA ILE A 205 -10.68 -30.37 -8.39
C ILE A 205 -11.49 -29.90 -9.60
N GLN A 206 -12.20 -28.78 -9.43
CA GLN A 206 -12.85 -28.07 -10.53
C GLN A 206 -12.10 -26.77 -10.76
N ILE A 207 -11.79 -26.45 -12.01
CA ILE A 207 -11.16 -25.18 -12.39
C ILE A 207 -12.30 -24.18 -12.70
N PRO A 208 -12.30 -22.97 -12.10
CA PRO A 208 -11.29 -22.44 -11.19
C PRO A 208 -11.45 -22.92 -9.74
N PHE A 209 -10.34 -23.04 -9.01
CA PHE A 209 -10.32 -23.38 -7.58
C PHE A 209 -9.67 -22.27 -6.76
N ILE A 210 -10.01 -22.19 -5.47
CA ILE A 210 -9.46 -21.17 -4.55
C ILE A 210 -8.20 -21.72 -3.88
N TYR A 211 -7.09 -20.99 -3.99
CA TYR A 211 -5.85 -21.25 -3.28
C TYR A 211 -5.36 -19.96 -2.62
N LEU A 212 -5.06 -20.00 -1.32
CA LEU A 212 -4.69 -18.82 -0.52
C LEU A 212 -5.66 -17.62 -0.67
N GLY A 213 -6.95 -17.90 -0.92
CA GLY A 213 -7.97 -16.87 -1.13
C GLY A 213 -8.05 -16.30 -2.55
N MET A 214 -7.28 -16.82 -3.51
CA MET A 214 -7.26 -16.39 -4.91
C MET A 214 -7.77 -17.51 -5.84
N PRO A 215 -8.67 -17.22 -6.79
CA PRO A 215 -9.17 -18.22 -7.73
C PRO A 215 -8.13 -18.48 -8.84
N ILE A 216 -7.49 -19.63 -8.80
CA ILE A 216 -6.55 -20.11 -9.82
C ILE A 216 -7.33 -20.65 -11.02
N GLY A 217 -6.90 -20.27 -12.22
CA GLY A 217 -7.55 -20.63 -13.49
C GLY A 217 -8.75 -19.75 -13.87
N ALA A 218 -9.14 -18.80 -13.02
CA ALA A 218 -10.15 -17.81 -13.36
C ALA A 218 -9.56 -16.73 -14.29
N ASN A 219 -10.38 -16.20 -15.19
CA ASN A 219 -9.96 -15.09 -16.05
C ASN A 219 -10.02 -13.75 -15.28
N PRO A 220 -8.90 -13.06 -15.04
CA PRO A 220 -8.86 -11.82 -14.28
C PRO A 220 -9.52 -10.63 -14.95
N ARG A 221 -9.82 -10.71 -16.25
CA ARG A 221 -10.59 -9.69 -16.96
C ARG A 221 -12.09 -9.81 -16.72
N LYS A 222 -12.57 -10.98 -16.26
CA LYS A 222 -13.99 -11.21 -15.98
C LYS A 222 -14.35 -10.68 -14.60
N GLU A 223 -15.52 -10.05 -14.51
CA GLU A 223 -16.04 -9.50 -13.27
C GLU A 223 -16.29 -10.56 -12.20
N THR A 224 -16.62 -11.79 -12.62
CA THR A 224 -16.91 -12.94 -11.74
C THR A 224 -15.77 -13.24 -10.77
N MET A 225 -14.51 -13.12 -11.22
CA MET A 225 -13.33 -13.33 -10.37
C MET A 225 -13.29 -12.36 -9.19
N TRP A 226 -13.76 -11.13 -9.38
CA TRP A 226 -13.66 -10.05 -8.40
C TRP A 226 -14.89 -9.93 -7.50
N GLN A 227 -15.98 -10.66 -7.79
CA GLN A 227 -17.21 -10.62 -6.99
C GLN A 227 -16.98 -10.88 -5.50
N PRO A 228 -16.15 -11.85 -5.08
CA PRO A 228 -15.94 -12.10 -3.66
C PRO A 228 -15.40 -10.86 -2.92
N ILE A 229 -14.52 -10.09 -3.56
CA ILE A 229 -13.97 -8.85 -3.01
C ILE A 229 -15.02 -7.75 -2.96
N VAL A 230 -15.79 -7.59 -4.04
CA VAL A 230 -16.86 -6.58 -4.12
C VAL A 230 -17.92 -6.85 -3.05
N LEU A 231 -18.34 -8.10 -2.88
CA LEU A 231 -19.29 -8.51 -1.85
C LEU A 231 -18.73 -8.31 -0.44
N LYS A 232 -17.45 -8.67 -0.21
CA LYS A 232 -16.79 -8.45 1.08
C LYS A 232 -16.68 -6.96 1.42
N ALA A 233 -16.37 -6.12 0.44
CA ALA A 233 -16.36 -4.67 0.60
C ALA A 233 -17.75 -4.14 0.96
N ARG A 234 -18.81 -4.59 0.27
CA ARG A 234 -20.20 -4.22 0.60
C ARG A 234 -20.59 -4.67 2.01
N LYS A 235 -20.39 -5.95 2.35
CA LYS A 235 -20.74 -6.51 3.65
C LYS A 235 -20.05 -5.77 4.79
N LYS A 236 -18.76 -5.44 4.66
CA LYS A 236 -18.05 -4.66 5.70
C LYS A 236 -18.63 -3.26 5.88
N LEU A 237 -19.06 -2.61 4.80
CA LEU A 237 -19.62 -1.27 4.87
C LEU A 237 -21.06 -1.24 5.37
N SER A 238 -21.84 -2.28 5.10
CA SER A 238 -23.20 -2.40 5.64
C SER A 238 -23.20 -2.65 7.15
N THR A 239 -22.19 -3.36 7.68
CA THR A 239 -22.02 -3.53 9.14
C THR A 239 -21.76 -2.21 9.84
N TRP A 240 -21.13 -1.24 9.17
CA TRP A 240 -20.85 0.06 9.75
C TRP A 240 -21.99 1.03 9.46
N SER A 241 -22.74 1.37 10.51
CA SER A 241 -23.77 2.40 10.44
C SER A 241 -23.17 3.70 9.89
N SER A 242 -23.60 4.08 8.68
CA SER A 242 -23.26 5.37 8.09
C SER A 242 -23.89 6.54 8.85
N LYS A 243 -24.85 6.27 9.76
CA LYS A 243 -25.57 7.25 10.58
C LYS A 243 -24.72 7.83 11.73
N THR A 244 -23.85 7.02 12.33
CA THR A 244 -23.06 7.42 13.52
C THR A 244 -21.67 7.95 13.17
N LEU A 245 -21.20 7.74 11.94
CA LEU A 245 -19.84 8.06 11.54
C LEU A 245 -19.74 9.41 10.81
N SER A 246 -18.89 10.28 11.33
CA SER A 246 -18.48 11.51 10.63
C SER A 246 -17.84 11.18 9.27
N MET A 247 -17.83 12.15 8.36
CA MET A 247 -17.13 11.98 7.07
C MET A 247 -15.63 11.67 7.26
N ALA A 248 -15.02 12.19 8.32
CA ALA A 248 -13.64 11.91 8.70
C ALA A 248 -13.45 10.44 9.11
N GLY A 249 -14.35 9.92 9.94
CA GLY A 249 -14.36 8.49 10.30
C GLY A 249 -14.53 7.60 9.07
N ARG A 250 -15.44 7.96 8.17
CA ARG A 250 -15.67 7.21 6.92
C ARG A 250 -14.46 7.22 5.98
N ALA A 251 -13.81 8.37 5.79
CA ALA A 251 -12.57 8.45 5.01
C ALA A 251 -11.44 7.59 5.63
N CYS A 252 -11.30 7.62 6.95
CA CYS A 252 -10.34 6.78 7.68
C CYS A 252 -10.61 5.27 7.46
N LEU A 253 -11.87 4.84 7.54
CA LEU A 253 -12.28 3.44 7.31
C LEU A 253 -12.06 2.99 5.87
N ILE A 254 -12.31 3.86 4.89
CA ILE A 254 -11.99 3.57 3.48
C ILE A 254 -10.49 3.28 3.35
N ASN A 255 -9.64 4.13 3.91
CA ASN A 255 -8.19 4.00 3.78
C ASN A 255 -7.60 2.81 4.55
N SER A 256 -8.07 2.55 5.76
CA SER A 256 -7.55 1.46 6.60
C SER A 256 -8.06 0.08 6.17
N VAL A 257 -9.33 -0.02 5.75
CA VAL A 257 -9.98 -1.31 5.52
C VAL A 257 -10.31 -1.54 4.06
N LEU A 258 -11.00 -0.63 3.38
CA LEU A 258 -11.43 -0.89 2.00
C LEU A 258 -10.29 -0.94 1.01
N THR A 259 -9.24 -0.16 1.23
CA THR A 259 -8.05 -0.16 0.39
C THR A 259 -7.19 -1.41 0.62
N SER A 260 -7.21 -2.00 1.82
CA SER A 260 -6.44 -3.21 2.14
C SER A 260 -7.15 -4.50 1.71
N LEU A 261 -8.50 -4.52 1.68
CA LEU A 261 -9.28 -5.68 1.24
C LEU A 261 -8.90 -6.23 -0.16
N PRO A 262 -8.82 -5.41 -1.23
CA PRO A 262 -8.47 -5.89 -2.57
C PRO A 262 -6.95 -6.01 -2.78
N LEU A 263 -6.12 -5.59 -1.83
CA LEU A 263 -4.67 -5.43 -2.01
C LEU A 263 -3.99 -6.69 -2.52
N PHE A 264 -4.41 -7.86 -2.03
CA PHE A 264 -3.88 -9.14 -2.48
C PHE A 264 -4.13 -9.35 -3.99
N TYR A 265 -5.33 -9.10 -4.49
CA TYR A 265 -5.64 -9.28 -5.92
C TYR A 265 -5.01 -8.18 -6.77
N LEU A 266 -5.02 -6.93 -6.27
CA LEU A 266 -4.37 -5.79 -6.94
C LEU A 266 -2.85 -5.95 -7.04
N SER A 267 -2.23 -6.73 -6.15
CA SER A 267 -0.81 -7.04 -6.28
C SER A 267 -0.50 -7.99 -7.42
N PHE A 268 -1.46 -8.77 -7.92
CA PHE A 268 -1.21 -9.82 -8.91
C PHE A 268 -1.85 -9.57 -10.27
N TYR A 269 -2.97 -8.86 -10.31
CA TYR A 269 -3.76 -8.65 -11.52
C TYR A 269 -4.09 -7.19 -11.73
N LYS A 270 -4.13 -6.79 -13.00
CA LYS A 270 -4.68 -5.49 -13.39
C LYS A 270 -6.21 -5.51 -13.21
N ILE A 271 -6.74 -4.54 -12.48
CA ILE A 271 -8.18 -4.47 -12.22
C ILE A 271 -8.94 -4.07 -13.52
N PRO A 272 -10.04 -4.76 -13.87
CA PRO A 272 -10.89 -4.34 -14.98
C PRO A 272 -11.61 -3.03 -14.67
N LYS A 273 -11.74 -2.11 -15.65
CA LYS A 273 -12.44 -0.83 -15.50
C LYS A 273 -13.87 -0.98 -14.93
N LYS A 274 -14.58 -2.06 -15.27
CA LYS A 274 -15.93 -2.34 -14.74
C LYS A 274 -15.92 -2.60 -13.23
N VAL A 275 -14.96 -3.39 -12.74
CA VAL A 275 -14.80 -3.70 -11.31
C VAL A 275 -14.33 -2.46 -10.55
N GLU A 276 -13.39 -1.72 -11.12
CA GLU A 276 -12.92 -0.45 -10.59
C GLU A 276 -14.08 0.53 -10.36
N ARG A 277 -14.94 0.74 -11.36
CA ARG A 277 -16.14 1.59 -11.23
C ARG A 277 -17.07 1.10 -10.12
N LYS A 278 -17.27 -0.21 -9.97
CA LYS A 278 -18.10 -0.78 -8.89
C LYS A 278 -17.51 -0.50 -7.51
N LEU A 279 -16.21 -0.70 -7.33
CA LEU A 279 -15.52 -0.39 -6.07
C LEU A 279 -15.53 1.12 -5.77
N LYS A 280 -15.23 1.97 -6.77
CA LYS A 280 -15.33 3.43 -6.65
C LYS A 280 -16.75 3.87 -6.25
N SER A 281 -17.78 3.28 -6.86
CA SER A 281 -19.18 3.56 -6.52
C SER A 281 -19.50 3.21 -5.06
N ILE A 282 -19.03 2.04 -4.59
CA ILE A 282 -19.19 1.61 -3.19
C ILE A 282 -18.49 2.58 -2.22
N GLN A 283 -17.22 2.92 -2.50
CA GLN A 283 -16.45 3.86 -1.68
C GLN A 283 -17.10 5.25 -1.65
N ARG A 284 -17.57 5.75 -2.80
CA ARG A 284 -18.24 7.07 -2.93
C ARG A 284 -19.55 7.10 -2.16
N ARG A 285 -20.40 6.09 -2.31
CA ARG A 285 -21.68 6.00 -1.58
C ARG A 285 -21.45 5.96 -0.07
N PHE A 286 -20.45 5.19 0.38
CA PHE A 286 -20.11 5.14 1.80
C PHE A 286 -19.58 6.49 2.31
N LEU A 287 -18.64 7.12 1.60
CA LEU A 287 -18.08 8.42 1.98
C LEU A 287 -19.14 9.51 2.14
N TRP A 288 -20.14 9.56 1.25
CA TRP A 288 -21.24 10.52 1.31
C TRP A 288 -22.40 10.05 2.19
N GLY A 289 -22.44 8.78 2.59
CA GLY A 289 -23.37 8.25 3.59
C GLY A 289 -24.76 8.08 3.01
N CYS A 290 -24.81 7.66 1.74
CA CYS A 290 -26.04 7.26 1.08
C CYS A 290 -26.57 5.99 1.75
N LYS A 291 -27.87 5.94 2.06
CA LYS A 291 -28.53 4.69 2.42
C LYS A 291 -28.74 3.81 1.18
N GLU A 292 -29.26 2.60 1.38
CA GLU A 292 -29.82 1.83 0.27
C GLU A 292 -31.05 2.58 -0.27
N GLY A 293 -31.17 2.70 -1.59
CA GLY A 293 -32.22 3.49 -2.25
C GLY A 293 -31.96 5.01 -2.35
N GLU A 294 -31.22 5.62 -1.42
CA GLU A 294 -30.95 7.07 -1.43
C GLU A 294 -29.76 7.44 -2.33
N GLN A 295 -29.92 8.48 -3.16
CA GLN A 295 -28.81 9.16 -3.83
C GLN A 295 -28.49 10.46 -3.09
N LYS A 296 -27.30 10.56 -2.49
CA LYS A 296 -26.80 11.84 -1.97
C LYS A 296 -25.88 12.50 -2.98
N ILE A 297 -25.95 13.83 -3.00
CA ILE A 297 -25.12 14.68 -3.83
C ILE A 297 -23.66 14.53 -3.41
N SER A 298 -22.81 14.18 -4.38
CA SER A 298 -21.36 14.23 -4.20
C SER A 298 -20.87 15.65 -4.46
N TRP A 299 -20.43 16.33 -3.40
CA TRP A 299 -20.06 17.73 -3.46
C TRP A 299 -18.71 17.99 -4.13
N VAL A 300 -17.79 17.03 -4.04
CA VAL A 300 -16.44 17.12 -4.62
C VAL A 300 -16.22 15.93 -5.57
N SER A 301 -15.50 16.17 -6.67
CA SER A 301 -15.17 15.12 -7.65
C SER A 301 -14.31 14.02 -7.01
N TRP A 302 -14.47 12.80 -7.51
CA TRP A 302 -13.74 11.65 -6.96
C TRP A 302 -12.23 11.77 -7.19
N ASP A 303 -11.81 12.27 -8.35
CA ASP A 303 -10.39 12.41 -8.68
C ASP A 303 -9.69 13.39 -7.74
N LYS A 304 -10.38 14.47 -7.34
CA LYS A 304 -9.89 15.42 -6.33
C LYS A 304 -9.84 14.79 -4.93
N LEU A 305 -10.87 14.03 -4.55
CA LEU A 305 -10.88 13.28 -3.27
C LEU A 305 -9.70 12.31 -3.14
N THR A 306 -9.26 11.72 -4.26
CA THR A 306 -8.16 10.75 -4.27
C THR A 306 -6.76 11.36 -4.23
N GLN A 307 -6.64 12.68 -4.37
CA GLN A 307 -5.36 13.36 -4.25
C GLN A 307 -4.81 13.26 -2.82
N PRO A 308 -3.48 13.37 -2.63
CA PRO A 308 -2.92 13.50 -1.29
C PRO A 308 -3.46 14.76 -0.61
N LYS A 309 -3.43 14.74 0.73
CA LYS A 309 -3.93 15.84 1.57
C LYS A 309 -3.26 17.18 1.26
N GLU A 310 -1.98 17.15 0.88
CA GLU A 310 -1.18 18.33 0.54
C GLU A 310 -1.60 18.99 -0.78
N TYR A 311 -2.26 18.24 -1.67
CA TYR A 311 -2.77 18.71 -2.97
C TYR A 311 -4.28 18.95 -2.94
N GLY A 312 -4.87 19.08 -1.74
CA GLY A 312 -6.30 19.34 -1.57
C GLY A 312 -7.21 18.12 -1.70
N GLY A 313 -6.69 16.90 -1.61
CA GLY A 313 -7.53 15.71 -1.50
C GLY A 313 -7.79 15.26 -0.06
N LEU A 314 -8.48 14.13 0.09
CA LEU A 314 -8.67 13.46 1.39
C LEU A 314 -7.65 12.34 1.64
N GLY A 315 -6.76 12.10 0.68
CA GLY A 315 -5.81 10.98 0.73
C GLY A 315 -6.49 9.63 0.55
N ILE A 316 -7.63 9.56 -0.15
CA ILE A 316 -8.26 8.29 -0.51
C ILE A 316 -7.46 7.67 -1.66
N LYS A 317 -7.00 6.42 -1.53
CA LYS A 317 -6.17 5.85 -2.61
C LYS A 317 -6.97 5.67 -3.90
N ASN A 318 -6.42 6.15 -5.01
CA ASN A 318 -6.91 5.83 -6.35
C ASN A 318 -6.55 4.38 -6.67
N ILE A 319 -7.57 3.52 -6.78
CA ILE A 319 -7.39 2.06 -6.97
C ILE A 319 -6.54 1.75 -8.21
N THR A 320 -6.70 2.51 -9.30
CA THR A 320 -6.01 2.27 -10.57
C THR A 320 -4.52 2.59 -10.45
N MET A 321 -4.19 3.80 -9.98
CA MET A 321 -2.80 4.20 -9.76
C MET A 321 -2.12 3.32 -8.70
N PHE A 322 -2.85 2.91 -7.68
CA PHE A 322 -2.34 2.00 -6.65
C PHE A 322 -2.08 0.58 -7.19
N ASN A 323 -2.95 0.07 -8.07
CA ASN A 323 -2.74 -1.20 -8.76
C ASN A 323 -1.51 -1.15 -9.67
N GLU A 324 -1.29 -0.06 -10.38
CA GLU A 324 -0.10 0.13 -11.22
C GLU A 324 1.19 0.15 -10.38
N ALA A 325 1.22 0.90 -9.28
CA ALA A 325 2.35 0.92 -8.35
C ALA A 325 2.63 -0.47 -7.73
N LEU A 326 1.59 -1.24 -7.42
CA LEU A 326 1.73 -2.61 -6.92
C LEU A 326 2.28 -3.58 -7.97
N LEU A 327 1.83 -3.47 -9.21
CA LEU A 327 2.31 -4.30 -10.31
C LEU A 327 3.77 -3.98 -10.66
N ALA A 328 4.17 -2.70 -10.63
CA ALA A 328 5.54 -2.26 -10.86
C ALA A 328 6.55 -2.92 -9.89
N LYS A 329 6.13 -3.26 -8.67
CA LYS A 329 6.96 -4.00 -7.70
C LYS A 329 7.47 -5.33 -8.25
N TRP A 330 6.70 -6.01 -9.10
CA TRP A 330 7.13 -7.29 -9.68
C TRP A 330 8.28 -7.13 -10.66
N ARG A 331 8.33 -6.00 -11.39
CA ARG A 331 9.45 -5.68 -12.28
C ARG A 331 10.73 -5.50 -11.47
N TRP A 332 10.67 -4.73 -10.39
CA TRP A 332 11.78 -4.57 -9.44
C TRP A 332 12.23 -5.92 -8.85
N ASN A 333 11.28 -6.71 -8.34
CA ASN A 333 11.60 -8.00 -7.72
C ASN A 333 12.19 -9.01 -8.71
N LEU A 334 11.77 -9.01 -9.97
CA LEU A 334 12.30 -9.95 -10.96
C LEU A 334 13.78 -9.68 -11.25
N PHE A 335 14.16 -8.41 -11.21
CA PHE A 335 15.54 -7.99 -11.41
C PHE A 335 16.43 -8.32 -10.20
N HIS A 336 15.99 -8.00 -8.98
CA HIS A 336 16.79 -8.21 -7.76
C HIS A 336 16.77 -9.64 -7.22
N TYR A 337 15.72 -10.42 -7.51
CA TYR A 337 15.56 -11.79 -7.00
C TYR A 337 15.36 -12.83 -8.12
N PRO A 338 16.24 -12.87 -9.13
CA PRO A 338 16.04 -13.70 -10.32
C PRO A 338 16.14 -15.20 -10.04
N ASN A 339 16.88 -15.59 -9.00
CA ASN A 339 17.16 -17.00 -8.67
C ASN A 339 16.02 -17.67 -7.88
N THR A 340 15.03 -16.90 -7.42
CA THR A 340 13.83 -17.46 -6.80
C THR A 340 13.07 -18.35 -7.79
N LEU A 341 12.39 -19.39 -7.32
CA LEU A 341 11.61 -20.30 -8.16
C LEU A 341 10.73 -19.57 -9.18
N TRP A 342 9.95 -18.57 -8.74
CA TRP A 342 9.10 -17.80 -9.64
C TRP A 342 9.91 -16.95 -10.64
N GLY A 343 11.05 -16.40 -10.22
CA GLY A 343 11.95 -15.62 -11.08
C GLY A 343 12.56 -16.48 -12.18
N ARG A 344 13.03 -17.70 -11.83
CA ARG A 344 13.53 -18.70 -12.78
C ARG A 344 12.46 -19.11 -13.79
N VAL A 345 11.24 -19.39 -13.34
CA VAL A 345 10.12 -19.76 -14.22
C VAL A 345 9.77 -18.63 -15.19
N VAL A 346 9.67 -17.38 -14.70
CA VAL A 346 9.37 -16.21 -15.53
C VAL A 346 10.49 -15.94 -16.53
N ARG A 347 11.76 -16.03 -16.10
CA ARG A 347 12.93 -15.88 -16.96
C ARG A 347 12.97 -16.95 -18.05
N SER A 348 12.82 -18.21 -17.68
CA SER A 348 12.81 -19.33 -18.62
C SER A 348 11.69 -19.22 -19.66
N LYS A 349 10.50 -18.76 -19.24
CA LYS A 349 9.34 -18.63 -20.13
C LYS A 349 9.38 -17.39 -21.02
N TYR A 350 9.83 -16.25 -20.49
CA TYR A 350 9.69 -14.95 -21.13
C TYR A 350 11.01 -14.22 -21.42
N GLY A 351 12.16 -14.79 -21.07
CA GLY A 351 13.50 -14.19 -21.27
C GLY A 351 13.95 -13.20 -20.18
N GLY A 352 13.16 -13.00 -19.11
CA GLY A 352 13.55 -12.19 -17.94
C GLY A 352 13.53 -10.68 -18.18
N CYS A 353 14.51 -9.95 -17.60
CA CYS A 353 14.57 -8.49 -17.64
C CYS A 353 14.93 -7.90 -19.01
N ALA A 354 15.69 -8.62 -19.84
CA ALA A 354 16.02 -8.17 -21.19
C ALA A 354 14.75 -7.98 -22.05
N ASN A 355 13.76 -8.85 -21.87
CA ASN A 355 12.47 -8.79 -22.58
C ASN A 355 11.40 -7.95 -21.88
N LEU A 356 11.62 -7.51 -20.63
CA LEU A 356 10.74 -6.50 -20.01
C LEU A 356 10.82 -5.15 -20.71
N CYS A 357 11.95 -4.89 -21.39
CA CYS A 357 12.19 -3.71 -22.21
C CYS A 357 11.87 -3.94 -23.70
N SER A 358 11.59 -5.17 -24.14
CA SER A 358 11.19 -5.46 -25.52
C SER A 358 9.70 -5.18 -25.69
N GLU A 359 9.36 -4.33 -26.66
CA GLU A 359 7.97 -3.88 -26.91
C GLU A 359 7.05 -4.96 -27.51
N ALA A 360 7.57 -6.16 -27.77
CA ALA A 360 6.83 -7.22 -28.45
C ALA A 360 6.12 -8.15 -27.45
N THR A 361 4.79 -8.05 -27.35
CA THR A 361 3.97 -9.09 -26.73
C THR A 361 3.52 -10.11 -27.77
N THR A 362 3.55 -11.40 -27.43
CA THR A 362 3.01 -12.47 -28.26
C THR A 362 1.63 -12.91 -27.76
N ASN A 363 0.80 -13.50 -28.64
CA ASN A 363 -0.51 -14.02 -28.24
C ASN A 363 -0.44 -15.21 -27.26
N SER A 364 0.70 -15.89 -27.19
CA SER A 364 0.99 -16.96 -26.22
C SER A 364 1.33 -16.43 -24.83
N ASP A 365 1.50 -15.11 -24.66
CA ASP A 365 1.80 -14.50 -23.37
C ASP A 365 0.61 -14.54 -22.41
N SER A 366 0.93 -14.85 -21.14
CA SER A 366 -0.08 -14.84 -20.08
C SER A 366 -0.67 -13.43 -19.92
N ILE A 367 -1.94 -13.37 -19.51
CA ILE A 367 -2.62 -12.08 -19.27
C ILE A 367 -1.81 -11.22 -18.28
N ARG A 368 -1.27 -11.86 -17.23
CA ARG A 368 -0.44 -11.22 -16.22
C ARG A 368 0.83 -10.60 -16.81
N TRP A 369 1.56 -11.34 -17.66
CA TRP A 369 2.80 -10.85 -18.26
C TRP A 369 2.52 -9.63 -19.15
N ARG A 370 1.49 -9.71 -19.99
CA ARG A 370 1.06 -8.58 -20.83
C ARG A 370 0.65 -7.36 -20.02
N ASP A 371 -0.06 -7.55 -18.90
CA ASP A 371 -0.47 -6.45 -18.05
C ASP A 371 0.74 -5.82 -17.32
N LEU A 372 1.73 -6.62 -16.89
CA LEU A 372 2.96 -6.13 -16.29
C LEU A 372 3.77 -5.27 -17.27
N LEU A 373 3.96 -5.77 -18.50
CA LEU A 373 4.62 -5.06 -19.59
C LEU A 373 3.95 -3.70 -19.87
N LYS A 374 2.60 -3.70 -20.00
CA LYS A 374 1.82 -2.47 -20.22
C LYS A 374 1.93 -1.45 -19.09
N VAL A 375 1.95 -1.88 -17.83
CA VAL A 375 2.06 -0.97 -16.69
C VAL A 375 3.45 -0.36 -16.61
N CYS A 376 4.46 -1.13 -16.98
CA CYS A 376 5.86 -0.73 -16.90
C CYS A 376 6.40 -0.07 -18.18
N GLY A 377 5.55 0.26 -19.16
CA GLY A 377 5.90 1.16 -20.26
C GLY A 377 6.15 0.52 -21.63
N SER A 378 5.91 -0.78 -21.85
CA SER A 378 5.99 -1.37 -23.19
C SER A 378 4.83 -0.84 -24.06
N GLY A 379 5.08 0.11 -24.96
CA GLY A 379 4.10 0.66 -25.89
C GLY A 379 3.32 1.91 -25.43
N SER A 380 3.81 2.62 -24.40
CA SER A 380 3.36 3.99 -24.09
C SER A 380 4.57 4.92 -24.13
N GLU A 381 4.46 6.07 -24.80
CA GLU A 381 5.55 7.07 -24.96
C GLU A 381 6.24 7.47 -23.63
N ASP A 382 5.59 7.27 -22.49
CA ASP A 382 6.01 7.83 -21.21
C ASP A 382 7.11 7.05 -20.46
N ARG A 383 7.37 5.75 -20.76
CA ARG A 383 8.41 4.88 -20.10
C ARG A 383 8.75 5.26 -18.64
N TRP A 384 7.72 5.55 -17.84
CA TRP A 384 7.87 6.27 -16.57
C TRP A 384 8.72 5.51 -15.53
N PHE A 385 8.69 4.18 -15.57
CA PHE A 385 9.44 3.33 -14.63
C PHE A 385 10.94 3.40 -14.90
N ASP A 386 11.34 3.50 -16.16
CA ASP A 386 12.76 3.53 -16.56
C ASP A 386 13.41 4.86 -16.14
N ARG A 387 12.66 5.97 -16.16
CA ARG A 387 13.11 7.29 -15.69
C ARG A 387 13.36 7.36 -14.18
N LEU A 388 12.82 6.41 -13.42
CA LEU A 388 12.90 6.39 -11.96
C LEU A 388 13.99 5.45 -11.42
N ILE A 389 14.73 4.82 -12.32
CA ILE A 389 15.78 3.88 -11.99
C ILE A 389 17.11 4.43 -12.48
N LYS A 390 18.10 4.30 -11.61
CA LYS A 390 19.51 4.47 -11.96
C LYS A 390 20.24 3.17 -11.70
N TRP A 391 21.15 2.81 -12.59
CA TRP A 391 22.00 1.64 -12.41
C TRP A 391 23.14 1.94 -11.45
N LYS A 392 23.35 1.01 -10.52
CA LYS A 392 24.56 0.92 -9.71
C LYS A 392 25.42 -0.17 -10.29
N ILE A 393 26.58 0.24 -10.79
CA ILE A 393 27.55 -0.62 -11.44
C ILE A 393 28.17 -1.55 -10.40
N GLY A 394 28.25 -2.82 -10.76
CA GLY A 394 29.05 -3.83 -10.09
C GLY A 394 30.08 -4.38 -11.09
N ASP A 395 29.72 -5.48 -11.76
CA ASP A 395 30.56 -6.19 -12.73
C ASP A 395 30.35 -5.75 -14.18
N GLY A 396 29.33 -4.93 -14.46
CA GLY A 396 29.03 -4.40 -15.80
C GLY A 396 28.39 -5.40 -16.75
N THR A 397 27.96 -6.56 -16.27
CA THR A 397 27.42 -7.66 -17.09
C THR A 397 25.96 -7.48 -17.51
N LYS A 398 25.25 -6.49 -16.96
CA LYS A 398 23.81 -6.28 -17.22
C LYS A 398 23.48 -4.88 -17.72
N VAL A 399 24.44 -3.95 -17.68
CA VAL A 399 24.24 -2.54 -18.05
C VAL A 399 24.71 -2.30 -19.49
N ARG A 400 23.85 -1.72 -20.33
CA ARG A 400 24.25 -1.26 -21.67
C ARG A 400 24.96 0.08 -21.54
N PHE A 401 26.18 0.17 -22.07
CA PHE A 401 27.04 1.33 -21.87
C PHE A 401 26.39 2.64 -22.34
N TRP A 402 25.78 2.67 -23.52
CA TRP A 402 25.23 3.92 -24.05
C TRP A 402 23.78 4.20 -23.61
N LEU A 403 22.96 3.16 -23.58
CA LEU A 403 21.49 3.28 -23.56
C LEU A 403 20.89 3.32 -22.15
N ASP A 404 21.61 2.85 -21.14
CA ASP A 404 21.14 2.83 -19.76
C ASP A 404 21.68 4.02 -18.96
N ASN A 405 20.94 4.48 -17.95
CA ASN A 405 21.38 5.55 -17.05
C ASN A 405 22.18 4.97 -15.87
N TRP A 406 23.51 5.03 -15.95
CA TRP A 406 24.43 4.48 -14.95
C TRP A 406 25.52 5.46 -14.50
N VAL A 407 25.79 6.52 -15.28
CA VAL A 407 26.72 7.62 -14.98
C VAL A 407 26.02 8.94 -15.29
N GLY A 408 26.16 9.92 -14.40
CA GLY A 408 25.46 11.20 -14.50
C GLY A 408 23.95 11.12 -14.21
N ASP A 409 23.21 12.11 -14.73
CA ASP A 409 21.75 12.22 -14.53
C ASP A 409 20.94 11.70 -15.74
N GLU A 410 21.56 11.56 -16.91
CA GLU A 410 20.95 11.05 -18.15
C GLU A 410 21.78 9.95 -18.80
N CYS A 411 21.18 9.22 -19.77
CA CYS A 411 21.91 8.21 -20.54
C CYS A 411 23.03 8.86 -21.38
N LEU A 412 24.16 8.17 -21.51
CA LEU A 412 25.30 8.65 -22.30
C LEU A 412 24.94 8.91 -23.78
N THR A 413 23.94 8.23 -24.33
CA THR A 413 23.41 8.53 -25.68
C THR A 413 22.86 9.96 -25.80
N ASN A 414 22.24 10.50 -24.76
CA ASN A 414 21.70 11.87 -24.81
C ASN A 414 22.83 12.89 -24.65
N THR A 415 23.70 12.68 -23.65
CA THR A 415 24.81 13.59 -23.33
C THR A 415 25.86 13.62 -24.46
N TYR A 416 26.21 12.46 -25.00
CA TYR A 416 27.28 12.26 -25.99
C TYR A 416 26.75 11.65 -27.29
N HIS A 417 25.66 12.21 -27.83
CA HIS A 417 25.00 11.74 -29.05
C HIS A 417 25.93 11.55 -30.26
N ARG A 418 26.95 12.41 -30.40
CA ARG A 418 27.92 12.32 -31.51
C ARG A 418 28.85 11.13 -31.34
N LEU A 419 29.42 10.94 -30.15
CA LEU A 419 30.23 9.76 -29.82
C LEU A 419 29.44 8.48 -30.00
N PHE A 420 28.18 8.44 -29.54
CA PHE A 420 27.29 7.31 -29.77
C PHE A 420 27.10 7.02 -31.27
N SER A 421 26.99 8.04 -32.12
CA SER A 421 26.78 7.86 -33.56
C SER A 421 27.97 7.19 -34.27
N ILE A 422 29.20 7.44 -33.79
CA ILE A 422 30.46 6.94 -34.38
C ILE A 422 31.01 5.69 -33.68
N SER A 423 30.49 5.33 -32.51
CA SER A 423 30.88 4.10 -31.80
C SER A 423 30.44 2.87 -32.58
N GLU A 424 31.32 1.88 -32.67
CA GLU A 424 30.97 0.54 -33.19
C GLU A 424 30.28 -0.32 -32.12
N GLN A 425 30.42 0.08 -30.85
CA GLN A 425 29.93 -0.66 -29.68
C GLN A 425 28.59 -0.14 -29.13
N LYS A 426 27.66 0.28 -29.99
CA LYS A 426 26.42 0.99 -29.59
C LYS A 426 25.52 0.23 -28.61
N PHE A 427 25.41 -1.09 -28.77
CA PHE A 427 24.51 -1.95 -27.98
C PHE A 427 25.25 -2.84 -26.99
N HIS A 428 26.55 -2.63 -26.81
CA HIS A 428 27.39 -3.46 -25.96
C HIS A 428 27.16 -3.17 -24.47
N LEU A 429 27.44 -4.18 -23.65
CA LEU A 429 27.40 -4.06 -22.20
C LEU A 429 28.69 -3.41 -21.70
N ILE A 430 28.67 -2.84 -20.50
CA ILE A 430 29.87 -2.22 -19.90
C ILE A 430 31.06 -3.20 -19.88
N VAL A 431 30.81 -4.48 -19.56
CA VAL A 431 31.85 -5.53 -19.55
C VAL A 431 32.49 -5.78 -20.92
N ASP A 432 31.84 -5.40 -22.02
CA ASP A 432 32.38 -5.55 -23.37
C ASP A 432 33.16 -4.29 -23.82
N MET A 433 33.14 -3.22 -23.03
CA MET A 433 33.76 -1.93 -23.35
C MET A 433 35.20 -1.82 -22.83
N GLY A 434 35.83 -2.93 -22.41
CA GLY A 434 37.13 -2.89 -21.75
C GLY A 434 37.61 -4.25 -21.27
N TYR A 435 38.70 -4.25 -20.50
CA TYR A 435 39.31 -5.44 -19.93
C TYR A 435 39.96 -5.18 -18.58
N TRP A 436 40.27 -6.25 -17.85
CA TRP A 436 40.86 -6.17 -16.51
C TRP A 436 42.38 -6.30 -16.55
N ILE A 437 43.10 -5.35 -15.93
CA ILE A 437 44.53 -5.42 -15.68
C ILE A 437 44.76 -5.27 -14.17
N GLN A 438 45.37 -6.28 -13.51
CA GLN A 438 45.74 -6.22 -12.08
C GLN A 438 44.60 -5.68 -11.18
N GLU A 439 43.39 -6.24 -11.36
CA GLU A 439 42.16 -5.84 -10.65
C GLU A 439 41.63 -4.42 -10.91
N ARG A 440 42.20 -3.69 -11.86
CA ARG A 440 41.66 -2.42 -12.37
C ARG A 440 41.00 -2.61 -13.72
N TRP A 441 39.87 -1.93 -13.92
CA TRP A 441 39.18 -1.89 -15.20
C TRP A 441 39.84 -0.87 -16.12
N VAL A 442 40.08 -1.27 -17.37
CA VAL A 442 40.63 -0.41 -18.42
C VAL A 442 39.64 -0.36 -19.57
N TRP A 443 39.19 0.85 -19.91
CA TRP A 443 38.26 1.10 -21.01
C TRP A 443 38.95 0.94 -22.36
N GLN A 444 38.26 0.31 -23.31
CA GLN A 444 38.70 0.12 -24.69
C GLN A 444 37.53 0.41 -25.64
N PHE A 445 37.57 1.60 -26.24
CA PHE A 445 36.55 2.06 -27.17
C PHE A 445 36.92 1.80 -28.64
N GLN A 446 35.95 1.33 -29.41
CA GLN A 446 36.07 1.12 -30.86
C GLN A 446 35.23 2.16 -31.62
N TRP A 447 35.89 2.86 -32.55
CA TRP A 447 35.32 3.97 -33.32
C TRP A 447 35.40 3.68 -34.81
N ARG A 448 34.31 3.97 -35.54
CA ARG A 448 34.23 3.78 -37.00
C ARG A 448 35.24 4.62 -37.79
N ARG A 449 35.71 5.73 -37.21
CA ARG A 449 36.60 6.72 -37.83
C ARG A 449 37.35 7.53 -36.77
N ASN A 450 38.36 8.29 -37.21
CA ASN A 450 39.07 9.26 -36.39
C ASN A 450 38.18 10.45 -35.98
N TRP A 451 38.47 11.04 -34.82
CA TRP A 451 37.72 12.16 -34.25
C TRP A 451 38.00 13.49 -34.94
N PHE A 452 36.97 14.33 -35.04
CA PHE A 452 37.14 15.76 -35.28
C PHE A 452 37.47 16.53 -33.99
N GLU A 453 38.02 17.74 -34.10
CA GLU A 453 38.41 18.56 -32.93
C GLU A 453 37.28 18.80 -31.93
N TRP A 454 36.05 19.03 -32.39
CA TRP A 454 34.90 19.22 -31.50
C TRP A 454 34.40 17.91 -30.87
N GLU A 455 34.73 16.74 -31.42
CA GLU A 455 34.41 15.43 -30.83
C GLU A 455 35.43 15.07 -29.74
N ARG A 456 36.68 15.55 -29.83
CA ARG A 456 37.69 15.37 -28.77
C ARG A 456 37.28 15.96 -27.43
N ASN A 457 36.64 17.14 -27.43
CA ASN A 457 36.14 17.74 -26.19
C ASN A 457 35.07 16.87 -25.50
N GLN A 458 34.22 16.19 -26.29
CA GLN A 458 33.23 15.27 -25.74
C GLN A 458 33.87 13.98 -25.20
N GLU A 459 34.89 13.46 -25.87
CA GLU A 459 35.62 12.27 -25.41
C GLU A 459 36.35 12.54 -24.10
N GLN A 460 37.01 13.70 -23.97
CA GLN A 460 37.67 14.08 -22.74
C GLN A 460 36.68 14.19 -21.57
N SER A 461 35.52 14.81 -21.82
CA SER A 461 34.45 14.90 -20.82
C SER A 461 33.90 13.53 -20.42
N LEU A 462 33.72 12.63 -21.39
CA LEU A 462 33.31 11.25 -21.13
C LEU A 462 34.35 10.51 -20.27
N MET A 463 35.64 10.64 -20.60
CA MET A 463 36.71 10.00 -19.85
C MET A 463 36.82 10.54 -18.41
N ASP A 464 36.53 11.82 -18.20
CA ASP A 464 36.48 12.42 -16.86
C ASP A 464 35.29 11.88 -16.04
N ASP A 465 34.11 11.74 -16.66
CA ASP A 465 32.94 11.12 -16.02
C ASP A 465 33.20 9.64 -15.67
N LEU A 466 33.92 8.92 -16.53
CA LEU A 466 34.30 7.52 -16.33
C LEU A 466 35.45 7.31 -15.34
N ARG A 467 36.24 8.35 -15.05
CA ARG A 467 37.43 8.25 -14.20
C ARG A 467 37.12 7.75 -12.79
N ASN A 468 35.97 8.13 -12.26
CA ASN A 468 35.52 7.77 -10.91
C ASN A 468 34.67 6.48 -10.88
N VAL A 469 34.46 5.84 -12.02
CA VAL A 469 33.72 4.59 -12.11
C VAL A 469 34.62 3.43 -11.68
N ILE A 470 34.24 2.75 -10.60
CA ILE A 470 34.93 1.56 -10.11
C ILE A 470 34.05 0.34 -10.36
N LEU A 471 34.55 -0.59 -11.18
CA LEU A 471 33.93 -1.91 -11.33
C LEU A 471 34.47 -2.85 -10.25
N HIS A 472 33.63 -3.78 -9.83
CA HIS A 472 33.97 -4.83 -8.88
C HIS A 472 33.58 -6.19 -9.44
N LYS A 473 34.58 -7.05 -9.73
CA LYS A 473 34.36 -8.40 -10.30
C LYS A 473 33.35 -9.26 -9.53
N ASN A 474 33.25 -9.08 -8.21
CA ASN A 474 32.44 -9.93 -7.33
C ASN A 474 31.09 -9.32 -6.92
N HIS A 475 30.77 -8.11 -7.39
CA HIS A 475 29.48 -7.47 -7.10
C HIS A 475 28.62 -7.43 -8.36
N GLN A 476 27.39 -7.93 -8.29
CA GLN A 476 26.47 -7.83 -9.42
C GLN A 476 25.91 -6.42 -9.56
N ASP A 477 25.65 -6.02 -10.81
CA ASP A 477 24.90 -4.81 -11.13
C ASP A 477 23.52 -4.80 -10.45
N SER A 478 23.14 -3.63 -9.94
CA SER A 478 21.88 -3.44 -9.21
C SER A 478 21.14 -2.17 -9.64
N TRP A 479 19.83 -2.10 -9.38
CA TRP A 479 19.05 -0.88 -9.58
C TRP A 479 18.97 -0.08 -8.29
N ILE A 480 18.99 1.25 -8.42
CA ILE A 480 18.69 2.23 -7.39
C ILE A 480 17.36 2.89 -7.75
N TRP A 481 16.44 2.89 -6.81
CA TRP A 481 15.17 3.59 -6.92
C TRP A 481 15.33 5.06 -6.53
N LEU A 482 15.13 5.98 -7.48
CA LEU A 482 15.44 7.40 -7.30
C LEU A 482 14.48 8.14 -6.34
N LEU A 483 13.30 7.59 -6.05
CA LEU A 483 12.30 8.27 -5.20
C LEU A 483 12.49 8.04 -3.70
N GLU A 484 13.40 7.17 -3.29
CA GLU A 484 13.64 6.83 -1.88
C GLU A 484 15.12 7.03 -1.56
N ALA A 485 15.44 7.69 -0.45
CA ALA A 485 16.82 7.92 -0.04
C ALA A 485 17.60 6.61 0.22
N THR A 486 16.89 5.53 0.52
CA THR A 486 17.48 4.19 0.70
C THR A 486 17.86 3.52 -0.64
N GLY A 487 17.39 4.05 -1.77
CA GLY A 487 17.54 3.42 -3.08
C GLY A 487 16.69 2.17 -3.28
N ILE A 488 15.81 1.81 -2.33
CA ILE A 488 14.98 0.60 -2.40
C ILE A 488 13.58 0.97 -2.90
N PHE A 489 13.05 0.17 -3.82
CA PHE A 489 11.70 0.34 -4.33
C PHE A 489 10.63 0.28 -3.23
N SER A 490 9.76 1.28 -3.24
CA SER A 490 8.64 1.43 -2.31
C SER A 490 7.37 1.75 -3.08
N VAL A 491 6.34 0.89 -2.95
CA VAL A 491 5.02 1.10 -3.58
C VAL A 491 4.42 2.46 -3.19
N ASN A 492 4.73 2.95 -1.99
CA ASN A 492 4.24 4.24 -1.51
C ASN A 492 4.85 5.41 -2.29
N SER A 493 6.18 5.43 -2.47
CA SER A 493 6.86 6.45 -3.28
C SER A 493 6.38 6.42 -4.74
N THR A 494 6.29 5.21 -5.33
CA THR A 494 5.81 5.01 -6.71
C THR A 494 4.38 5.52 -6.88
N TYR A 495 3.49 5.19 -5.94
CA TYR A 495 2.09 5.66 -5.99
C TYR A 495 2.00 7.18 -5.92
N ASN A 496 2.76 7.81 -5.02
CA ASN A 496 2.77 9.27 -4.90
C ASN A 496 3.25 9.92 -6.20
N HIS A 497 4.33 9.40 -6.80
CA HIS A 497 4.85 9.89 -8.08
C HIS A 497 3.86 9.77 -9.24
N ILE A 498 3.21 8.60 -9.40
CA ILE A 498 2.18 8.40 -10.44
C ILE A 498 1.01 9.36 -10.22
N THR A 499 0.64 9.59 -8.97
CA THR A 499 -0.50 10.46 -8.62
C THR A 499 -0.16 11.92 -8.93
N THR A 500 1.01 12.41 -8.54
CA THR A 500 1.42 13.80 -8.81
C THR A 500 1.55 14.07 -10.30
N HIS A 501 2.26 13.20 -11.05
CA HIS A 501 2.47 13.38 -12.49
C HIS A 501 1.16 13.41 -13.29
N ARG A 502 0.21 12.52 -12.99
CA ARG A 502 -1.06 12.45 -13.74
C ARG A 502 -2.09 13.49 -13.32
N SER A 503 -1.97 14.04 -12.12
CA SER A 503 -2.93 15.02 -11.62
C SER A 503 -2.61 16.44 -12.07
N GLY A 504 -1.34 16.73 -12.40
CA GLY A 504 -0.89 18.09 -12.75
C GLY A 504 -1.16 19.11 -11.64
N ALA A 505 -1.52 18.65 -10.44
CA ALA A 505 -1.94 19.52 -9.35
C ALA A 505 -0.70 20.09 -8.67
N GLU A 506 -0.63 21.41 -8.58
CA GLU A 506 0.41 22.08 -7.81
C GLU A 506 0.15 21.91 -6.31
N MET A 507 1.24 21.81 -5.55
CA MET A 507 1.16 21.73 -4.10
C MET A 507 0.67 23.07 -3.56
N ASP A 508 -0.53 23.08 -3.00
CA ASP A 508 -1.08 24.29 -2.41
C ASP A 508 -0.86 24.29 -0.89
N SER A 509 -0.02 25.22 -0.45
CA SER A 509 0.35 25.38 0.96
C SER A 509 -0.87 25.53 1.88
N LYS A 510 -2.03 26.01 1.38
CA LYS A 510 -3.25 26.20 2.17
C LYS A 510 -3.81 24.90 2.74
N PHE A 511 -3.75 23.79 1.99
CA PHE A 511 -4.26 22.52 2.50
C PHE A 511 -3.35 21.94 3.59
N LYS A 512 -2.03 22.11 3.46
CA LYS A 512 -1.07 21.75 4.51
C LYS A 512 -1.37 22.48 5.82
N LYS A 513 -1.78 23.75 5.74
CA LYS A 513 -2.21 24.56 6.90
C LYS A 513 -3.46 23.98 7.58
N ILE A 514 -4.48 23.55 6.82
CA ILE A 514 -5.71 22.94 7.37
C ILE A 514 -5.39 21.70 8.20
N TRP A 515 -4.63 20.76 7.63
CA TRP A 515 -4.37 19.47 8.27
C TRP A 515 -3.43 19.56 9.48
N LYS A 516 -2.61 20.62 9.55
CA LYS A 516 -1.77 20.94 10.72
C LYS A 516 -2.54 21.65 11.84
N THR A 517 -3.69 22.27 11.54
CA THR A 517 -4.45 23.05 12.52
C THR A 517 -5.01 22.11 13.59
N ARG A 518 -4.82 22.46 14.86
CA ARG A 518 -5.16 21.66 16.04
C ARG A 518 -6.66 21.74 16.36
N VAL A 519 -7.46 21.15 15.49
CA VAL A 519 -8.92 21.05 15.63
C VAL A 519 -9.38 19.62 15.40
N PRO A 520 -10.58 19.23 15.89
CA PRO A 520 -11.11 17.89 15.65
C PRO A 520 -11.16 17.53 14.14
N PRO A 521 -10.88 16.28 13.73
CA PRO A 521 -10.84 15.89 12.32
C PRO A 521 -12.13 16.20 11.53
N LYS A 522 -13.29 16.19 12.19
CA LYS A 522 -14.57 16.59 11.57
C LYS A 522 -14.58 18.04 11.12
N VAL A 523 -13.91 18.93 11.86
CA VAL A 523 -13.79 20.37 11.58
C VAL A 523 -12.77 20.60 10.46
N GLN A 524 -11.64 19.89 10.46
CA GLN A 524 -10.67 19.93 9.36
C GLN A 524 -11.34 19.58 8.01
N ILE A 525 -12.15 18.52 7.97
CA ILE A 525 -12.90 18.15 6.77
C ILE A 525 -13.96 19.18 6.40
N PHE A 526 -14.60 19.82 7.40
CA PHE A 526 -15.53 20.91 7.13
C PHE A 526 -14.83 22.09 6.45
N VAL A 527 -13.71 22.56 7.00
CA VAL A 527 -12.91 23.65 6.40
C VAL A 527 -12.44 23.26 5.00
N TRP A 528 -11.95 22.04 4.82
CA TRP A 528 -11.58 21.49 3.51
C TRP A 528 -12.76 21.51 2.51
N ARG A 529 -13.97 21.13 2.93
CA ARG A 529 -15.17 21.20 2.07
C ARG A 529 -15.51 22.63 1.71
N LEU A 530 -15.41 23.54 2.68
CA LEU A 530 -15.72 24.96 2.51
C LEU A 530 -14.78 25.61 1.48
N LEU A 531 -13.48 25.31 1.50
CA LEU A 531 -12.53 25.78 0.47
C LEU A 531 -12.78 25.15 -0.92
N HIS A 532 -13.42 24.00 -0.99
CA HIS A 532 -13.77 23.35 -2.25
C HIS A 532 -15.19 23.63 -2.75
N LYS A 533 -15.89 24.61 -2.16
CA LYS A 533 -17.31 24.89 -2.47
C LYS A 533 -18.17 23.62 -2.36
N GLY A 534 -17.80 22.77 -1.39
CA GLY A 534 -18.33 21.43 -1.19
C GLY A 534 -19.40 21.35 -0.11
N ILE A 535 -19.98 22.49 0.27
CA ILE A 535 -21.04 22.62 1.27
C ILE A 535 -22.37 23.05 0.60
N PRO A 536 -23.53 22.59 1.11
CA PRO A 536 -24.85 22.88 0.54
C PRO A 536 -25.34 24.29 0.86
N THR A 537 -24.74 25.30 0.25
CA THR A 537 -25.30 26.66 0.21
C THR A 537 -26.30 26.80 -0.93
N VAL A 538 -27.21 27.76 -0.85
CA VAL A 538 -28.17 28.06 -1.94
C VAL A 538 -27.45 28.21 -3.27
N GLU A 539 -26.38 29.01 -3.34
CA GLU A 539 -25.60 29.19 -4.57
C GLU A 539 -25.10 27.86 -5.18
N ASN A 540 -24.63 26.93 -4.34
CA ASN A 540 -24.13 25.64 -4.80
C ASN A 540 -25.26 24.65 -5.16
N LEU A 541 -26.45 24.81 -4.56
CA LEU A 541 -27.66 24.06 -4.91
C LEU A 541 -28.20 24.53 -6.28
N LEU A 542 -28.26 25.83 -6.50
CA LEU A 542 -28.67 26.43 -7.79
C LEU A 542 -27.75 26.02 -8.93
N LYS A 543 -26.43 26.03 -8.72
CA LYS A 543 -25.44 25.52 -9.71
C LYS A 543 -25.64 24.06 -10.09
N ARG A 544 -26.43 23.31 -9.32
CA ARG A 544 -26.77 21.90 -9.58
C ARG A 544 -28.23 21.72 -9.98
N ASN A 545 -28.90 22.79 -10.38
CA ASN A 545 -30.28 22.82 -10.85
C ASN A 545 -31.30 22.27 -9.84
N ILE A 546 -31.07 22.52 -8.54
CA ILE A 546 -32.05 22.20 -7.49
C ILE A 546 -32.99 23.40 -7.34
N VAL A 547 -34.28 23.15 -7.51
CA VAL A 547 -35.34 24.15 -7.39
C VAL A 547 -35.53 24.52 -5.92
N LEU A 548 -35.48 25.82 -5.62
CA LEU A 548 -35.69 26.39 -4.29
C LEU A 548 -36.74 27.51 -4.39
N GLY A 549 -37.50 27.73 -3.32
CA GLY A 549 -38.49 28.81 -3.27
C GLY A 549 -37.82 30.19 -3.20
N SER A 550 -38.51 31.25 -3.64
CA SER A 550 -37.97 32.62 -3.72
C SER A 550 -37.44 33.15 -2.37
N GLN A 551 -38.09 32.77 -1.26
CA GLN A 551 -37.69 33.13 0.11
C GLN A 551 -36.52 32.29 0.64
N GLU A 552 -36.25 31.13 0.04
CA GLU A 552 -35.14 30.24 0.41
C GLU A 552 -33.82 30.64 -0.26
N LEU A 553 -33.85 31.62 -1.17
CA LEU A 553 -32.66 32.09 -1.89
C LEU A 553 -31.76 32.99 -1.03
N LEU A 554 -32.37 33.72 -0.10
CA LEU A 554 -31.72 34.74 0.70
C LEU A 554 -30.95 34.13 1.87
N CYS A 555 -29.89 34.82 2.31
CA CYS A 555 -29.10 34.45 3.46
C CYS A 555 -29.98 34.25 4.69
N VAL A 556 -29.78 33.11 5.35
CA VAL A 556 -30.56 32.71 6.54
C VAL A 556 -30.42 33.71 7.69
N PHE A 557 -29.30 34.43 7.76
CA PHE A 557 -29.04 35.40 8.82
C PHE A 557 -29.52 36.81 8.48
N CYS A 558 -28.96 37.45 7.45
CA CYS A 558 -29.27 38.86 7.17
C CYS A 558 -30.48 39.05 6.25
N LYS A 559 -30.94 38.01 5.54
CA LYS A 559 -32.09 38.06 4.61
C LYS A 559 -31.97 39.12 3.50
N THR A 560 -30.79 39.65 3.21
CA THR A 560 -30.59 40.71 2.19
C THR A 560 -29.95 40.21 0.90
N GLU A 561 -28.96 39.33 0.97
CA GLU A 561 -28.21 38.83 -0.20
C GLU A 561 -28.43 37.33 -0.42
N VAL A 562 -28.13 36.83 -1.61
CA VAL A 562 -28.18 35.40 -1.93
C VAL A 562 -27.17 34.62 -1.11
N GLU A 563 -27.60 33.48 -0.56
CA GLU A 563 -26.75 32.67 0.31
C GLU A 563 -25.61 31.98 -0.47
N SER A 564 -24.41 32.55 -0.36
CA SER A 564 -23.15 31.98 -0.87
C SER A 564 -22.20 31.58 0.26
N THR A 565 -21.20 30.74 -0.03
CA THR A 565 -20.17 30.36 0.97
C THR A 565 -19.38 31.58 1.47
N PRO A 566 -18.89 32.49 0.59
CA PRO A 566 -18.25 33.73 1.02
C PRO A 566 -19.18 34.64 1.83
N HIS A 567 -20.45 34.74 1.44
CA HIS A 567 -21.41 35.57 2.17
C HIS A 567 -21.65 35.07 3.59
N ILE A 568 -22.03 33.80 3.77
CA ILE A 568 -22.33 33.26 5.10
C ILE A 568 -21.15 33.38 6.06
N ILE A 569 -19.93 33.12 5.58
CA ILE A 569 -18.76 32.98 6.47
C ILE A 569 -18.00 34.29 6.61
N CYS A 570 -17.92 35.12 5.57
CA CYS A 570 -17.05 36.29 5.56
C CYS A 570 -17.82 37.61 5.56
N SER A 571 -18.76 37.83 4.63
CA SER A 571 -19.31 39.17 4.35
C SER A 571 -20.70 39.45 4.92
N CYS A 572 -21.40 38.47 5.47
CA CYS A 572 -22.70 38.69 6.10
C CYS A 572 -22.55 39.69 7.26
N PRO A 573 -23.32 40.80 7.30
CA PRO A 573 -23.13 41.86 8.31
C PRO A 573 -23.18 41.37 9.76
N LEU A 574 -24.04 40.39 10.03
CA LEU A 574 -24.19 39.78 11.36
C LEU A 574 -22.98 38.91 11.75
N VAL A 575 -22.36 38.25 10.77
CA VAL A 575 -21.19 37.39 10.99
C VAL A 575 -19.90 38.22 11.04
N ASP A 576 -19.80 39.25 10.20
CA ASP A 576 -18.70 40.21 10.18
C ASP A 576 -18.52 40.90 11.55
N ALA A 577 -19.61 41.15 12.29
CA ALA A 577 -19.56 41.65 13.66
C ALA A 577 -18.73 40.75 14.61
N ILE A 578 -18.82 39.42 14.47
CA ILE A 578 -18.04 38.47 15.27
C ILE A 578 -16.57 38.52 14.89
N TRP A 579 -16.26 38.58 13.59
CA TRP A 579 -14.88 38.68 13.16
C TRP A 579 -14.22 39.98 13.61
N LYS A 580 -14.94 41.10 13.53
CA LYS A 580 -14.50 42.38 14.08
C LYS A 580 -14.29 42.33 15.59
N GLN A 581 -15.13 41.60 16.33
CA GLN A 581 -14.92 41.40 17.77
C GLN A 581 -13.62 40.64 18.06
N TRP A 582 -13.33 39.57 17.31
CA TRP A 582 -12.07 38.84 17.44
C TRP A 582 -10.87 39.70 17.09
N LEU A 583 -10.94 40.47 16.01
CA LEU A 583 -9.87 41.41 15.61
C LEU A 583 -9.62 42.51 16.64
N ARG A 584 -10.68 43.04 17.26
CA ARG A 584 -10.57 44.00 18.38
C ARG A 584 -9.92 43.35 19.60
N SER A 585 -10.25 42.09 19.90
CA SER A 585 -9.67 41.41 21.06
C SER A 585 -8.14 41.25 20.96
N ILE A 586 -7.59 41.21 19.75
CA ILE A 586 -6.14 41.11 19.48
C ILE A 586 -5.51 42.44 19.04
N ASP A 587 -6.17 43.58 19.29
CA ASP A 587 -5.74 44.93 18.91
C ASP A 587 -5.32 45.06 17.44
N CYS A 588 -6.08 44.45 16.51
CA CYS A 588 -5.79 44.53 15.09
C CYS A 588 -7.06 44.77 14.26
N PRO A 589 -7.66 45.97 14.32
CA PRO A 589 -8.81 46.31 13.46
C PRO A 589 -8.34 46.44 12.01
N ALA A 590 -8.55 45.37 11.22
CA ALA A 590 -8.18 45.31 9.81
C ALA A 590 -9.38 44.90 8.94
N PRO A 591 -9.46 45.35 7.68
CA PRO A 591 -10.46 44.85 6.74
C PRO A 591 -10.18 43.37 6.42
N LEU A 592 -11.23 42.54 6.50
CA LEU A 592 -11.12 41.11 6.23
C LEU A 592 -11.41 40.79 4.76
N PRO A 593 -10.67 39.85 4.15
CA PRO A 593 -10.94 39.43 2.77
C PRO A 593 -12.33 38.81 2.61
N HIS A 594 -13.04 39.16 1.55
CA HIS A 594 -14.36 38.58 1.26
C HIS A 594 -14.26 37.18 0.64
N LEU A 595 -13.14 36.83 0.00
CA LEU A 595 -12.93 35.49 -0.57
C LEU A 595 -12.52 34.50 0.52
N ILE A 596 -13.18 33.34 0.54
CA ILE A 596 -13.00 32.34 1.61
C ILE A 596 -11.55 31.83 1.74
N GLU A 597 -10.85 31.66 0.62
CA GLU A 597 -9.46 31.18 0.62
C GLU A 597 -8.50 32.23 1.20
N GLN A 598 -8.71 33.50 0.84
CA GLN A 598 -7.94 34.62 1.36
C GLN A 598 -8.27 34.85 2.84
N HIS A 599 -9.54 34.73 3.22
CA HIS A 599 -10.01 34.87 4.60
C HIS A 599 -9.41 33.80 5.52
N PHE A 600 -9.30 32.55 5.06
CA PHE A 600 -8.63 31.48 5.81
C PHE A 600 -7.11 31.72 5.93
N CYS A 601 -6.49 32.29 4.89
CA CYS A 601 -5.05 32.56 4.88
C CYS A 601 -4.68 33.87 5.59
N PHE A 602 -5.64 34.72 5.93
CA PHE A 602 -5.43 35.99 6.60
C PHE A 602 -4.87 35.79 8.01
N ILE A 603 -3.75 36.47 8.28
CA ILE A 603 -3.10 36.50 9.59
C ILE A 603 -3.07 37.97 10.03
N PRO A 604 -3.69 38.31 11.18
CA PRO A 604 -3.60 39.64 11.76
C PRO A 604 -2.15 40.05 12.01
N ALA A 605 -1.81 41.30 11.68
CA ALA A 605 -0.44 41.80 11.80
C ALA A 605 0.09 41.81 13.24
N SER A 606 -0.81 41.81 14.24
CA SER A 606 -0.45 41.75 15.66
C SER A 606 0.01 40.37 16.15
N LEU A 607 0.02 39.35 15.28
CA LEU A 607 0.46 37.99 15.61
C LEU A 607 1.78 37.68 14.90
N GLU A 608 2.86 37.55 15.67
CA GLU A 608 4.22 37.42 15.14
C GLU A 608 4.74 35.98 15.26
N SER A 609 4.38 35.29 16.35
CA SER A 609 4.88 33.95 16.62
C SER A 609 4.11 32.87 15.86
N LYS A 610 4.80 31.78 15.52
CA LYS A 610 4.16 30.61 14.90
C LYS A 610 3.02 30.04 15.77
N SER A 611 3.16 30.12 17.10
CA SER A 611 2.16 29.62 18.04
C SER A 611 0.88 30.45 18.01
N GLU A 612 0.99 31.77 18.00
CA GLU A 612 -0.16 32.69 17.89
C GLU A 612 -0.92 32.47 16.58
N VAL A 613 -0.19 32.30 15.47
CA VAL A 613 -0.80 32.02 14.16
C VAL A 613 -1.55 30.69 14.17
N GLU A 614 -1.04 29.67 14.86
CA GLU A 614 -1.75 28.39 15.03
C GLU A 614 -3.03 28.56 15.85
N LYS A 615 -2.97 29.31 16.97
CA LYS A 615 -4.14 29.61 17.80
C LYS A 615 -5.21 30.39 17.04
N TRP A 616 -4.81 31.38 16.24
CA TRP A 616 -5.71 32.14 15.37
C TRP A 616 -6.46 31.25 14.37
N ARG A 617 -5.79 30.26 13.78
CA ARG A 617 -6.45 29.31 12.86
C ARG A 617 -7.43 28.39 13.57
N VAL A 618 -7.18 28.04 14.83
CA VAL A 618 -8.14 27.28 15.65
C VAL A 618 -9.40 28.11 15.88
N ILE A 619 -9.25 29.38 16.25
CA ILE A 619 -10.36 30.33 16.41
C ILE A 619 -11.14 30.46 15.11
N TRP A 620 -10.46 30.73 14.00
CA TRP A 620 -11.09 30.84 12.69
C TRP A 620 -11.92 29.59 12.33
N SER A 621 -11.36 28.42 12.62
CA SER A 621 -12.01 27.13 12.37
C SER A 621 -13.23 26.92 13.29
N ALA A 622 -13.14 27.36 14.55
CA ALA A 622 -14.23 27.30 15.52
C ALA A 622 -15.37 28.24 15.12
N THR A 623 -15.05 29.49 14.78
CA THR A 623 -16.00 30.50 14.30
C THR A 623 -16.75 30.00 13.07
N SER A 624 -16.03 29.58 12.04
CA SER A 624 -16.63 29.05 10.80
C SER A 624 -17.50 27.82 11.03
N TRP A 625 -17.09 26.92 11.94
CA TRP A 625 -17.85 25.73 12.30
C TRP A 625 -19.14 26.07 13.04
N CYS A 626 -19.11 27.01 13.99
CA CYS A 626 -20.29 27.43 14.75
C CYS A 626 -21.28 28.19 13.87
N ILE A 627 -20.80 29.08 13.00
CA ILE A 627 -21.64 29.76 11.99
C ILE A 627 -22.39 28.73 11.16
N TRP A 628 -21.70 27.71 10.64
CA TRP A 628 -22.34 26.66 9.85
C TRP A 628 -23.35 25.83 10.64
N ARG A 629 -23.10 25.56 11.93
CA ARG A 629 -24.05 24.86 12.80
C ARG A 629 -25.31 25.69 13.04
N HIS A 630 -25.15 26.97 13.37
CA HIS A 630 -26.27 27.90 13.57
C HIS A 630 -27.10 28.05 12.29
N ARG A 631 -26.45 28.17 11.12
CA ARG A 631 -27.14 28.18 9.83
C ARG A 631 -28.00 26.92 9.66
N ASN A 632 -27.44 25.74 9.93
CA ASN A 632 -28.20 24.49 9.79
C ASN A 632 -29.35 24.37 10.80
N ALA A 633 -29.16 24.83 12.04
CA ALA A 633 -30.23 24.87 13.04
C ALA A 633 -31.37 25.79 12.59
N CYS A 634 -31.05 26.96 12.02
CA CYS A 634 -32.06 27.86 11.48
C CYS A 634 -32.81 27.26 10.28
N VAL A 635 -32.12 26.54 9.40
CA VAL A 635 -32.72 25.97 8.18
C VAL A 635 -33.51 24.69 8.43
N PHE A 636 -33.00 23.79 9.28
CA PHE A 636 -33.57 22.45 9.45
C PHE A 636 -34.34 22.27 10.76
N ASP A 637 -33.97 23.00 11.80
CA ASP A 637 -34.57 22.89 13.14
C ASP A 637 -35.48 24.09 13.46
N GLY A 638 -35.58 25.07 12.56
CA GLY A 638 -36.42 26.26 12.72
C GLY A 638 -35.94 27.24 13.81
N GLU A 639 -34.68 27.14 14.25
CA GLU A 639 -34.14 28.05 15.27
C GLU A 639 -34.04 29.50 14.74
N ILE A 640 -34.23 30.48 15.63
CA ILE A 640 -33.99 31.89 15.32
C ILE A 640 -32.51 32.20 15.55
N PHE A 641 -31.88 32.86 14.59
CA PHE A 641 -30.48 33.26 14.70
C PHE A 641 -30.25 34.19 15.91
N ASN A 642 -29.29 33.83 16.76
CA ASN A 642 -28.91 34.62 17.93
C ASN A 642 -27.39 34.82 17.98
N LEU A 643 -26.97 36.07 17.86
CA LEU A 643 -25.56 36.45 17.80
C LEU A 643 -24.80 36.16 19.11
N ASP A 644 -25.44 36.37 20.26
CA ASP A 644 -24.84 36.12 21.58
C ASP A 644 -24.65 34.62 21.83
N LYS A 645 -25.64 33.79 21.47
CA LYS A 645 -25.53 32.32 21.51
C LYS A 645 -24.38 31.83 20.64
N LEU A 646 -24.26 32.36 19.42
CA LEU A 646 -23.16 32.03 18.51
C LEU A 646 -21.81 32.41 19.13
N ASN A 647 -21.68 33.62 19.68
CA ASN A 647 -20.42 34.08 20.28
C ASN A 647 -19.97 33.20 21.46
N LYS A 648 -20.90 32.86 22.37
CA LYS A 648 -20.63 31.94 23.49
C LYS A 648 -20.17 30.56 23.02
N GLU A 649 -20.80 30.01 21.99
CA GLU A 649 -20.37 28.73 21.42
C GLU A 649 -18.97 28.81 20.79
N VAL A 650 -18.68 29.90 20.06
CA VAL A 650 -17.35 30.11 19.44
C VAL A 650 -16.27 30.18 20.51
N LEU A 651 -16.47 30.98 21.57
CA LEU A 651 -15.54 31.07 22.69
C LEU A 651 -15.31 29.70 23.34
N PHE A 652 -16.37 28.94 23.58
CA PHE A 652 -16.29 27.60 24.17
C PHE A 652 -15.52 26.61 23.29
N PHE A 653 -15.84 26.51 22.00
CA PHE A 653 -15.17 25.56 21.11
C PHE A 653 -13.70 25.92 20.88
N ALA A 654 -13.40 27.21 20.69
CA ALA A 654 -12.02 27.67 20.54
C ALA A 654 -11.18 27.32 21.78
N TRP A 655 -11.68 27.66 22.98
CA TRP A 655 -11.03 27.30 24.25
C TRP A 655 -10.88 25.80 24.43
N SER A 656 -11.96 25.03 24.24
CA SER A 656 -11.95 23.58 24.42
C SER A 656 -10.92 22.90 23.53
N TRP A 657 -10.82 23.32 22.27
CA TRP A 657 -9.86 22.71 21.34
C TRP A 657 -8.43 23.11 21.64
N LEU A 658 -8.17 24.37 22.00
CA LEU A 658 -6.84 24.81 22.41
C LEU A 658 -6.40 24.08 23.69
N ASN A 659 -7.23 24.05 24.72
CA ASN A 659 -6.93 23.39 25.99
C ASN A 659 -6.66 21.87 25.85
N ILE A 660 -7.36 21.19 24.93
CA ILE A 660 -7.18 19.74 24.73
C ILE A 660 -6.02 19.41 23.79
N LEU A 661 -5.83 20.19 22.72
CA LEU A 661 -4.92 19.84 21.62
C LEU A 661 -3.62 20.65 21.64
N ASP A 662 -3.53 21.71 22.44
CA ASP A 662 -2.34 22.52 22.61
C ASP A 662 -1.82 22.49 24.05
N LYS A 663 -0.70 21.80 24.26
CA LYS A 663 -0.10 21.63 25.58
C LYS A 663 0.49 22.93 26.17
N SER A 664 0.77 23.94 25.34
CA SER A 664 1.22 25.24 25.83
C SER A 664 0.07 26.13 26.31
N PHE A 665 -1.18 25.78 25.97
CA PHE A 665 -2.34 26.58 26.31
C PHE A 665 -2.89 26.18 27.69
N ASN A 666 -2.53 26.95 28.72
CA ASN A 666 -2.90 26.67 30.12
C ASN A 666 -3.81 27.75 30.72
N TYR A 667 -4.85 28.15 29.99
CA TYR A 667 -5.79 29.17 30.45
C TYR A 667 -7.13 28.56 30.83
N THR A 668 -7.70 28.98 31.96
CA THR A 668 -9.06 28.61 32.35
C THR A 668 -10.08 29.25 31.41
N PHE A 669 -11.28 28.65 31.33
CA PHE A 669 -12.35 29.22 30.48
C PHE A 669 -12.72 30.64 30.90
N SER A 670 -12.66 30.96 32.20
CA SER A 670 -12.94 32.31 32.72
C SER A 670 -11.92 33.34 32.20
N GLN A 671 -10.62 33.01 32.25
CA GLN A 671 -9.56 33.89 31.73
C GLN A 671 -9.73 34.11 30.23
N TRP A 672 -10.02 33.04 29.49
CA TRP A 672 -10.27 33.09 28.05
C TRP A 672 -11.48 33.94 27.69
N SER A 673 -12.59 33.82 28.41
CA SER A 673 -13.82 34.57 28.12
C SER A 673 -13.69 36.07 28.37
N ILE A 674 -12.83 36.47 29.30
CA ILE A 674 -12.63 37.88 29.67
C ILE A 674 -11.63 38.54 28.71
N ASN A 675 -10.49 37.90 28.46
CA ASN A 675 -9.45 38.48 27.61
C ASN A 675 -8.82 37.42 26.68
N PRO A 676 -9.52 37.04 25.59
CA PRO A 676 -9.02 36.02 24.69
C PRO A 676 -7.76 36.48 23.93
N GLY A 677 -7.61 37.78 23.68
CA GLY A 677 -6.43 38.34 23.03
C GLY A 677 -5.13 38.11 23.79
N GLN A 678 -5.14 38.36 25.11
CA GLN A 678 -3.99 38.07 25.97
C GLN A 678 -3.67 36.57 26.02
N CYS A 679 -4.68 35.71 26.08
CA CYS A 679 -4.49 34.25 26.07
C CYS A 679 -3.93 33.70 24.74
N ILE A 680 -4.12 34.43 23.64
CA ILE A 680 -3.52 34.07 22.35
C ILE A 680 -2.01 34.38 22.37
N ARG A 681 -1.62 35.54 22.91
CA ARG A 681 -0.23 36.02 22.93
C ARG A 681 0.66 35.38 24.00
N GLY A 682 0.08 35.00 25.15
CA GLY A 682 0.78 34.22 26.18
C GLY A 682 0.79 32.73 25.86
#